data_AF-A0A917N947-F1
#
_entry.id   AF-A0A917N947-F1
#
_cell.length_a   1.000
_cell.length_b   1.000
_cell.length_c   1.000
_cell.angle_alpha   90.00
_cell.angle_beta   90.00
_cell.angle_gamma   90.00
#
_symmetry.space_group_name_H-M   'P 1'
#
loop_
_entity.id
_entity.type
_entity.pdbx_description
1 polymer ?
#
loop_
_entity_poly.entity_id
_entity_poly.type
_entity_poly.pdbx_seq_one_letter_code
_entity_poly.pdbx_strand_id
1 'polypeptide(L)'
;MLFDLFSWIHCDGDVNVLKAKPIAIAHIQQALSEAIVLQQSLLSSMRALHFSPASSEQERAKAKSAFETNVAYQQFLSTCNHHVDTLALIEVSQLALTYLSTLEDKPLRLVKTQALFHFCFSEDQTRALSIFQTNYNQLDDEVRVDVFLLKLATQLRHQAHPLGITSLLADFVEDTIQFTAAILWLLKRGVAPQAILSSGLMHHFFAYHIAYLDSDESPLKRFYHLLASYPEAEELIGLARRTTARMRGFEEFSLTGDRTAESLLKEEVCTSSIRFSISRNNAFALYNLFHTSFLLEALDEAHANKESWRIILKELLNHEDTHDVLSNLLDRLVRNGHYLRLKRVGELLEDSTGARLLEKDVGGIFHLLPFKPSWYEQVSLFNITNYLKRLKETSYSTEDVIAQLVSIIKGLQKTHQSSANEAYQALVNLIALNPDYLNDALLLNMLRRYPGKDGVLQEIVHHLSLQFEESFAEILTQDAFGEEQFYTLEDTWKSISKQLSVLSLIGTVSSPVPHDKYELFTYVAQGRLAHLSEKMNYKALACALRLEPELSRDWVNEYERYVIELLIALDHEPTRTQIVSELNCKYGACATWIGHKYGGRTLLSAAAEQGNSGLLRWLLSGERRLTLQTKELTAALLRLAQLGHWQGVEVILEVCPEILDKKIEKRLLFLAAEQDQLVMVHQLIELGKFTDNVLQSALVKAVEAGHSKVAHYLLNEEIRPPRAVSFAKGFRKAFLAGSWLDAQFFASYKTSPSVRHEVHQLLIHSVLHQDKAGIECLCDLECNEPDQHDIEQAFEEAAKMGEVELLELFCNSTYQPTLPSIERALNRATKNGHEEAVRFICESPKIRPTKAAIGTAFILAAGAGYLAIIRYLYTYEVKPSRSAIYQALNQAKANQHHEMATFLKNPRHFEAHQRIELESPLSIVGFFACRRSQQPRDGLSPVQREIIPSSS
;
A
#
# COMPACT_ATOMS: atom_id res chain seq x y z
N MET A 1 -40.63 51.29 0.17
CA MET A 1 -39.96 50.06 -0.30
C MET A 1 -40.21 48.87 0.62
N LEU A 2 -39.72 48.83 1.87
CA LEU A 2 -39.97 47.69 2.79
C LEU A 2 -41.47 47.47 3.06
N PHE A 3 -42.23 48.55 3.21
CA PHE A 3 -43.69 48.47 3.30
C PHE A 3 -44.35 48.01 1.99
N ASP A 4 -43.78 48.38 0.83
CA ASP A 4 -44.28 47.92 -0.47
C ASP A 4 -44.01 46.41 -0.66
N LEU A 5 -42.88 45.91 -0.15
CA LEU A 5 -42.56 44.49 -0.11
C LEU A 5 -43.54 43.73 0.79
N PHE A 6 -43.79 44.25 2.00
CA PHE A 6 -44.81 43.71 2.90
C PHE A 6 -46.21 43.72 2.27
N SER A 7 -46.57 44.83 1.61
CA SER A 7 -47.84 44.99 0.91
C SER A 7 -47.99 44.02 -0.26
N TRP A 8 -46.93 43.77 -1.03
CA TRP A 8 -46.94 42.74 -2.07
C TRP A 8 -47.20 41.34 -1.51
N ILE A 9 -46.65 41.01 -0.33
CA ILE A 9 -46.86 39.71 0.30
C ILE A 9 -48.29 39.57 0.87
N HIS A 10 -48.81 40.59 1.56
CA HIS A 10 -50.02 40.48 2.38
C HIS A 10 -51.25 41.30 1.93
N CYS A 11 -51.09 42.31 1.07
CA CYS A 11 -52.11 43.33 0.79
C CYS A 11 -52.19 43.72 -0.71
N ASP A 12 -51.97 42.77 -1.63
CA ASP A 12 -52.05 42.95 -3.09
C ASP A 12 -51.19 44.09 -3.68
N GLY A 13 -50.02 44.35 -3.09
CA GLY A 13 -49.03 45.29 -3.62
C GLY A 13 -48.39 44.85 -4.95
N ASP A 14 -47.70 45.78 -5.62
CA ASP A 14 -47.06 45.55 -6.92
C ASP A 14 -45.78 44.68 -6.79
N VAL A 15 -45.70 43.61 -7.60
CA VAL A 15 -44.55 42.69 -7.71
C VAL A 15 -43.27 43.43 -8.10
N ASN A 16 -43.37 44.58 -8.78
CA ASN A 16 -42.21 45.38 -9.21
C ASN A 16 -41.31 45.85 -8.07
N VAL A 17 -41.75 45.81 -6.80
CA VAL A 17 -40.91 46.11 -5.64
C VAL A 17 -39.66 45.21 -5.58
N LEU A 18 -39.75 44.00 -6.13
CA LEU A 18 -38.64 43.03 -6.19
C LEU A 18 -37.44 43.49 -7.06
N LYS A 19 -37.60 44.53 -7.89
CA LYS A 19 -36.50 45.17 -8.66
C LYS A 19 -35.68 46.19 -7.86
N ALA A 20 -36.08 46.48 -6.63
CA ALA A 20 -35.42 47.51 -5.85
C ALA A 20 -33.96 47.14 -5.51
N LYS A 21 -33.14 48.18 -5.30
CA LYS A 21 -31.71 48.03 -4.98
C LYS A 21 -31.52 47.24 -3.67
N PRO A 22 -30.38 46.55 -3.51
CA PRO A 22 -30.04 45.86 -2.27
C PRO A 22 -30.14 46.79 -1.05
N ILE A 23 -30.67 46.24 0.05
CA ILE A 23 -31.00 46.96 1.27
C ILE A 23 -29.95 46.64 2.33
N ALA A 24 -29.43 47.67 3.00
CA ALA A 24 -28.60 47.51 4.20
C ALA A 24 -29.48 47.26 5.44
N ILE A 25 -28.98 46.45 6.39
CA ILE A 25 -29.67 46.14 7.65
C ILE A 25 -30.10 47.40 8.43
N ALA A 26 -29.31 48.48 8.34
CA ALA A 26 -29.61 49.77 8.98
C ALA A 26 -30.97 50.34 8.54
N HIS A 27 -31.39 50.16 7.28
CA HIS A 27 -32.69 50.63 6.80
C HIS A 27 -33.85 49.79 7.37
N ILE A 28 -33.63 48.49 7.62
CA ILE A 28 -34.62 47.61 8.25
C ILE A 28 -34.79 48.01 9.73
N GLN A 29 -33.68 48.25 10.43
CA GLN A 29 -33.69 48.70 11.82
C GLN A 29 -34.35 50.07 11.99
N GLN A 30 -34.07 51.00 11.06
CA GLN A 30 -34.74 52.29 11.03
C GLN A 30 -36.25 52.13 10.84
N ALA A 31 -36.67 51.39 9.81
CA ALA A 31 -38.09 51.13 9.55
C ALA A 31 -38.79 50.45 10.74
N LEU A 32 -38.09 49.55 11.46
CA LEU A 32 -38.62 48.89 12.65
C LEU A 32 -38.85 49.90 13.78
N SER A 33 -37.90 50.80 14.03
CA SER A 33 -38.06 51.85 15.05
C SER A 33 -39.20 52.82 14.71
N GLU A 34 -39.34 53.22 13.44
CA GLU A 34 -40.44 54.05 12.96
C GLU A 34 -41.80 53.34 13.12
N ALA A 35 -41.88 52.04 12.79
CA ALA A 35 -43.10 51.25 12.96
C ALA A 35 -43.51 51.09 14.44
N ILE A 36 -42.54 50.97 15.36
CA ILE A 36 -42.78 50.91 16.82
C ILE A 36 -43.38 52.24 17.33
N VAL A 37 -42.84 53.38 16.88
CA VAL A 37 -43.39 54.69 17.22
C VAL A 37 -44.80 54.86 16.65
N LEU A 38 -45.01 54.48 15.38
CA LEU A 38 -46.32 54.54 14.73
C LEU A 38 -47.36 53.70 15.50
N GLN A 39 -46.97 52.54 16.03
CA GLN A 39 -47.86 51.69 16.83
C GLN A 39 -48.37 52.38 18.09
N GLN A 40 -47.50 53.11 18.79
CA GLN A 40 -47.90 53.86 19.98
C GLN A 40 -48.89 54.97 19.63
N SER A 41 -48.71 55.61 18.46
CA SER A 41 -49.64 56.62 17.95
C SER A 41 -51.00 56.04 17.51
N LEU A 42 -51.01 54.83 16.91
CA LEU A 42 -52.23 54.13 16.53
C LEU A 42 -52.97 53.58 17.76
N LEU A 43 -52.25 53.11 18.77
CA LEU A 43 -52.85 52.66 20.03
C LEU A 43 -53.51 53.83 20.78
N SER A 44 -52.87 55.01 20.78
CA SER A 44 -53.44 56.20 21.41
C SER A 44 -54.66 56.71 20.65
N SER A 45 -54.64 56.70 19.30
CA SER A 45 -55.79 57.07 18.48
C SER A 45 -56.95 56.07 18.60
N MET A 46 -56.67 54.76 18.64
CA MET A 46 -57.68 53.72 18.90
C MET A 46 -58.35 53.89 20.27
N ARG A 47 -57.55 54.16 21.33
CA ARG A 47 -58.10 54.46 22.67
C ARG A 47 -58.99 55.70 22.62
N ALA A 48 -58.55 56.78 21.99
CA ALA A 48 -59.34 58.00 21.85
C ALA A 48 -60.66 57.78 21.09
N LEU A 49 -60.64 56.99 20.00
CA LEU A 49 -61.81 56.67 19.19
C LEU A 49 -62.79 55.72 19.90
N HIS A 50 -62.30 54.84 20.77
CA HIS A 50 -63.11 53.89 21.56
C HIS A 50 -63.94 54.60 22.65
N PHE A 51 -63.45 55.72 23.19
CA PHE A 51 -64.15 56.52 24.21
C PHE A 51 -64.92 57.73 23.62
N SER A 52 -64.91 57.92 22.31
CA SER A 52 -65.66 59.00 21.63
C SER A 52 -67.06 58.54 21.21
N PRO A 53 -68.16 59.17 21.68
CA PRO A 53 -69.52 58.81 21.30
C PRO A 53 -69.92 59.24 19.87
N ALA A 54 -69.08 60.03 19.19
CA ALA A 54 -69.35 60.62 17.87
C ALA A 54 -68.60 59.94 16.69
N SER A 55 -67.74 58.94 16.97
CA SER A 55 -66.95 58.26 15.92
C SER A 55 -67.78 57.22 15.17
N SER A 56 -67.73 57.25 13.83
CA SER A 56 -68.45 56.27 13.01
C SER A 56 -67.83 54.87 13.17
N GLU A 57 -68.65 53.82 13.07
CA GLU A 57 -68.17 52.42 13.11
C GLU A 57 -67.08 52.16 12.05
N GLN A 58 -67.17 52.88 10.92
CA GLN A 58 -66.21 52.86 9.83
C GLN A 58 -64.84 53.46 10.20
N GLU A 59 -64.80 54.52 11.01
CA GLU A 59 -63.53 55.11 11.50
C GLU A 59 -62.84 54.20 12.52
N ARG A 60 -63.62 53.54 13.38
CA ARG A 60 -63.08 52.56 14.33
C ARG A 60 -62.53 51.33 13.61
N ALA A 61 -63.24 50.84 12.60
CA ALA A 61 -62.78 49.73 11.76
C ALA A 61 -61.49 50.09 11.01
N LYS A 62 -61.40 51.30 10.44
CA LYS A 62 -60.17 51.80 9.77
C LYS A 62 -58.99 51.91 10.73
N ALA A 63 -59.18 52.47 11.93
CA ALA A 63 -58.13 52.59 12.93
C ALA A 63 -57.65 51.22 13.43
N LYS A 64 -58.58 50.28 13.65
CA LYS A 64 -58.27 48.90 14.02
C LYS A 64 -57.49 48.17 12.92
N SER A 65 -57.93 48.27 11.67
CA SER A 65 -57.22 47.70 10.52
C SER A 65 -55.82 48.28 10.38
N ALA A 66 -55.63 49.60 10.47
CA ALA A 66 -54.31 50.22 10.41
C ALA A 66 -53.37 49.77 11.53
N PHE A 67 -53.90 49.56 12.74
CA PHE A 67 -53.15 49.01 13.87
C PHE A 67 -52.74 47.57 13.61
N GLU A 68 -53.65 46.71 13.17
CA GLU A 68 -53.38 45.31 12.84
C GLU A 68 -52.35 45.18 11.69
N THR A 69 -52.46 46.01 10.64
CA THR A 69 -51.48 46.07 9.56
C THR A 69 -50.10 46.49 10.05
N ASN A 70 -50.01 47.46 10.97
CA ASN A 70 -48.72 47.88 11.52
C ASN A 70 -48.10 46.82 12.46
N VAL A 71 -48.90 46.06 13.20
CA VAL A 71 -48.42 44.89 13.96
C VAL A 71 -47.82 43.85 13.03
N ALA A 72 -48.52 43.48 11.96
CA ALA A 72 -48.03 42.53 10.98
C ALA A 72 -46.75 43.04 10.27
N TYR A 73 -46.68 44.34 9.97
CA TYR A 73 -45.49 44.96 9.40
C TYR A 73 -44.29 44.95 10.36
N GLN A 74 -44.51 45.16 11.66
CA GLN A 74 -43.45 45.01 12.67
C GLN A 74 -42.94 43.59 12.76
N GLN A 75 -43.83 42.59 12.74
CA GLN A 75 -43.45 41.19 12.74
C GLN A 75 -42.58 40.88 11.51
N PHE A 76 -43.01 41.31 10.33
CA PHE A 76 -42.22 41.22 9.09
C PHE A 76 -40.81 41.82 9.25
N LEU A 77 -40.70 43.06 9.72
CA LEU A 77 -39.42 43.73 9.92
C LEU A 77 -38.55 43.05 10.98
N SER A 78 -39.16 42.51 12.05
CA SER A 78 -38.44 41.80 13.10
C SER A 78 -37.84 40.48 12.60
N THR A 79 -38.59 39.71 11.82
CA THR A 79 -38.11 38.48 11.17
C THR A 79 -36.99 38.78 10.19
N CYS A 80 -37.17 39.85 9.38
CA CYS A 80 -36.15 40.33 8.46
C CYS A 80 -34.88 40.82 9.18
N ASN A 81 -34.97 41.39 10.38
CA ASN A 81 -33.80 41.85 11.13
C ASN A 81 -33.03 40.69 11.81
N HIS A 82 -33.68 39.56 12.09
CA HIS A 82 -33.06 38.42 12.77
C HIS A 82 -32.26 37.50 11.82
N HIS A 83 -32.63 37.44 10.55
CA HIS A 83 -32.07 36.51 9.56
C HIS A 83 -31.01 37.15 8.65
N VAL A 84 -30.42 38.27 9.06
CA VAL A 84 -29.52 39.11 8.26
C VAL A 84 -28.20 39.33 8.98
N ASP A 85 -27.09 38.98 8.33
CA ASP A 85 -25.74 39.23 8.84
C ASP A 85 -25.41 40.73 8.88
N THR A 86 -24.69 41.16 9.93
CA THR A 86 -24.56 42.57 10.35
C THR A 86 -23.80 43.49 9.39
N LEU A 87 -23.20 42.99 8.30
CA LEU A 87 -22.33 43.75 7.39
C LEU A 87 -22.70 43.66 5.89
N ALA A 88 -23.75 42.92 5.49
CA ALA A 88 -24.06 42.67 4.08
C ALA A 88 -25.22 43.52 3.52
N LEU A 89 -25.11 43.90 2.25
CA LEU A 89 -26.25 44.38 1.45
C LEU A 89 -27.09 43.16 1.02
N ILE A 90 -28.40 43.18 1.27
CA ILE A 90 -29.29 42.07 0.93
C ILE A 90 -30.21 42.42 -0.21
N GLU A 91 -30.34 41.50 -1.16
CA GLU A 91 -31.29 41.61 -2.24
C GLU A 91 -32.73 41.43 -1.77
N VAL A 92 -33.64 42.20 -2.37
CA VAL A 92 -35.06 42.24 -2.01
C VAL A 92 -35.75 40.87 -2.24
N SER A 93 -35.35 40.14 -3.27
CA SER A 93 -35.85 38.78 -3.56
C SER A 93 -35.42 37.74 -2.53
N GLN A 94 -34.18 37.83 -2.04
CA GLN A 94 -33.68 36.95 -0.98
C GLN A 94 -34.38 37.26 0.34
N LEU A 95 -34.55 38.55 0.68
CA LEU A 95 -35.31 38.97 1.86
C LEU A 95 -36.77 38.50 1.81
N ALA A 96 -37.41 38.59 0.64
CA ALA A 96 -38.76 38.08 0.42
C ALA A 96 -38.84 36.58 0.67
N LEU A 97 -37.91 35.81 0.11
CA LEU A 97 -37.88 34.35 0.26
C LEU A 97 -37.68 33.93 1.71
N THR A 98 -36.76 34.57 2.43
CA THR A 98 -36.51 34.31 3.85
C THR A 98 -37.73 34.60 4.71
N TYR A 99 -38.51 35.64 4.38
CA TYR A 99 -39.74 35.90 5.11
C TYR A 99 -40.84 34.89 4.75
N LEU A 100 -41.00 34.56 3.47
CA LEU A 100 -42.00 33.60 3.00
C LEU A 100 -41.81 32.22 3.65
N SER A 101 -40.57 31.77 3.85
CA SER A 101 -40.30 30.48 4.52
C SER A 101 -40.72 30.46 6.01
N THR A 102 -40.90 31.62 6.65
CA THR A 102 -41.37 31.74 8.04
C THR A 102 -42.89 31.81 8.20
N LEU A 103 -43.65 31.92 7.10
CA LEU A 103 -45.11 32.02 7.15
C LEU A 103 -45.74 30.65 7.41
N GLU A 104 -46.68 30.60 8.37
CA GLU A 104 -47.50 29.42 8.67
C GLU A 104 -48.64 29.21 7.64
N ASP A 105 -49.09 30.28 6.98
CA ASP A 105 -50.14 30.24 5.97
C ASP A 105 -49.64 29.62 4.66
N LYS A 106 -49.77 28.29 4.54
CA LYS A 106 -49.31 27.50 3.38
C LYS A 106 -49.84 27.98 2.03
N PRO A 107 -51.15 28.22 1.80
CA PRO A 107 -51.63 28.66 0.49
C PRO A 107 -51.08 30.04 0.09
N LEU A 108 -50.99 30.99 1.03
CA LEU A 108 -50.38 32.29 0.74
C LEU A 108 -48.88 32.14 0.42
N ARG A 109 -48.15 31.36 1.24
CA ARG A 109 -46.73 31.07 1.05
C ARG A 109 -46.47 30.45 -0.32
N LEU A 110 -47.24 29.43 -0.71
CA LEU A 110 -47.08 28.74 -2.00
C LEU A 110 -47.26 29.70 -3.18
N VAL A 111 -48.38 30.44 -3.21
CA VAL A 111 -48.70 31.38 -4.30
C VAL A 111 -47.64 32.48 -4.42
N LYS A 112 -47.20 33.06 -3.30
CA LYS A 112 -46.22 34.15 -3.32
C LYS A 112 -44.81 33.63 -3.61
N THR A 113 -44.45 32.42 -3.18
CA THR A 113 -43.16 31.80 -3.50
C THR A 113 -43.08 31.43 -4.98
N GLN A 114 -44.16 30.93 -5.58
CA GLN A 114 -44.27 30.71 -7.02
C GLN A 114 -44.21 32.03 -7.80
N ALA A 115 -44.93 33.06 -7.36
CA ALA A 115 -44.88 34.39 -7.97
C ALA A 115 -43.47 35.00 -7.93
N LEU A 116 -42.77 34.86 -6.78
CA LEU A 116 -41.37 35.26 -6.62
C LEU A 116 -40.47 34.50 -7.59
N PHE A 117 -40.62 33.18 -7.67
CA PHE A 117 -39.84 32.33 -8.56
C PHE A 117 -40.02 32.73 -10.02
N HIS A 118 -41.28 32.87 -10.50
CA HIS A 118 -41.58 33.30 -11.86
C HIS A 118 -41.04 34.70 -12.17
N PHE A 119 -41.12 35.63 -11.22
CA PHE A 119 -40.57 36.96 -11.37
C PHE A 119 -39.04 36.93 -11.52
N CYS A 120 -38.34 36.31 -10.58
CA CYS A 120 -36.89 36.16 -10.63
C CYS A 120 -36.44 35.46 -11.92
N PHE A 121 -37.20 34.46 -12.36
CA PHE A 121 -36.94 33.72 -13.59
C PHE A 121 -37.03 34.60 -14.85
N SER A 122 -38.03 35.49 -14.91
CA SER A 122 -38.21 36.39 -16.06
C SER A 122 -37.08 37.41 -16.22
N GLU A 123 -36.40 37.76 -15.12
CA GLU A 123 -35.27 38.70 -15.11
C GLU A 123 -33.94 37.98 -15.40
N ASP A 124 -33.61 36.94 -14.64
CA ASP A 124 -32.36 36.17 -14.79
C ASP A 124 -32.54 34.72 -14.33
N GLN A 125 -32.53 33.81 -15.30
CA GLN A 125 -32.72 32.38 -15.06
C GLN A 125 -31.64 31.75 -14.18
N THR A 126 -30.37 32.19 -14.34
CA THR A 126 -29.24 31.61 -13.59
C THR A 126 -29.25 32.07 -12.14
N ARG A 127 -29.62 33.33 -11.91
CA ARG A 127 -29.80 33.91 -10.58
C ARG A 127 -31.01 33.36 -9.86
N ALA A 128 -32.12 33.13 -10.56
CA ALA A 128 -33.28 32.48 -9.96
C ALA A 128 -32.94 31.07 -9.47
N LEU A 129 -32.21 30.28 -10.27
CA LEU A 129 -31.78 28.95 -9.86
C LEU A 129 -30.83 29.00 -8.65
N SER A 130 -29.91 29.96 -8.56
CA SER A 130 -28.99 30.04 -7.41
C SER A 130 -29.70 30.41 -6.10
N ILE A 131 -30.62 31.37 -6.11
CA ILE A 131 -31.36 31.82 -4.92
C ILE A 131 -32.26 30.70 -4.37
N PHE A 132 -32.90 29.93 -5.24
CA PHE A 132 -33.81 28.87 -4.83
C PHE A 132 -33.08 27.55 -4.51
N GLN A 133 -31.90 27.29 -5.10
CA GLN A 133 -31.07 26.14 -4.74
C GLN A 133 -30.47 26.28 -3.34
N THR A 134 -30.06 27.48 -2.92
CA THR A 134 -29.53 27.71 -1.56
C THR A 134 -30.60 27.49 -0.49
N ASN A 135 -31.88 27.66 -0.83
CA ASN A 135 -33.00 27.50 0.09
C ASN A 135 -33.85 26.23 -0.19
N TYR A 136 -33.34 25.28 -0.99
CA TYR A 136 -34.14 24.19 -1.58
C TYR A 136 -34.94 23.36 -0.57
N ASN A 137 -34.38 23.11 0.62
CA ASN A 137 -35.02 22.30 1.67
C ASN A 137 -36.11 23.04 2.46
N GLN A 138 -36.16 24.36 2.38
CA GLN A 138 -37.15 25.19 3.08
C GLN A 138 -38.39 25.48 2.22
N LEU A 139 -38.36 25.07 0.95
CA LEU A 139 -39.43 25.28 -0.03
C LEU A 139 -40.49 24.18 0.08
N ASP A 140 -41.74 24.53 -0.22
CA ASP A 140 -42.82 23.57 -0.44
C ASP A 140 -42.51 22.65 -1.64
N ASP A 141 -42.97 21.40 -1.58
CA ASP A 141 -42.67 20.36 -2.58
C ASP A 141 -43.02 20.79 -4.01
N GLU A 142 -44.14 21.47 -4.21
CA GLU A 142 -44.60 21.97 -5.51
C GLU A 142 -43.60 22.99 -6.09
N VAL A 143 -43.07 23.89 -5.25
CA VAL A 143 -42.03 24.85 -5.67
C VAL A 143 -40.73 24.11 -5.99
N ARG A 144 -40.39 23.07 -5.23
CA ARG A 144 -39.19 22.24 -5.49
C ARG A 144 -39.30 21.49 -6.81
N VAL A 145 -40.50 21.02 -7.19
CA VAL A 145 -40.79 20.46 -8.51
C VAL A 145 -40.57 21.51 -9.59
N ASP A 146 -41.12 22.73 -9.44
CA ASP A 146 -40.97 23.81 -10.41
C ASP A 146 -39.49 24.22 -10.62
N VAL A 147 -38.72 24.32 -9.53
CA VAL A 147 -37.28 24.62 -9.56
C VAL A 147 -36.50 23.53 -10.30
N PHE A 148 -36.78 22.24 -10.02
CA PHE A 148 -36.08 21.14 -10.66
C PHE A 148 -36.50 20.93 -12.12
N LEU A 149 -37.80 21.09 -12.42
CA LEU A 149 -38.33 21.08 -13.79
C LEU A 149 -37.64 22.15 -14.64
N LEU A 150 -37.39 23.31 -14.06
CA LEU A 150 -36.64 24.37 -14.73
C LEU A 150 -35.16 24.00 -14.91
N LYS A 151 -34.52 23.40 -13.91
CA LYS A 151 -33.15 22.87 -14.04
C LYS A 151 -33.05 21.87 -15.21
N LEU A 152 -34.02 20.96 -15.35
CA LEU A 152 -34.09 20.03 -16.48
C LEU A 152 -34.33 20.76 -17.80
N ALA A 153 -35.27 21.71 -17.86
CA ALA A 153 -35.56 22.47 -19.08
C ALA A 153 -34.34 23.29 -19.58
N THR A 154 -33.58 23.87 -18.66
CA THR A 154 -32.37 24.67 -18.97
C THR A 154 -31.20 23.79 -19.40
N GLN A 155 -30.92 22.70 -18.65
CA GLN A 155 -29.79 21.81 -18.95
C GLN A 155 -30.07 20.94 -20.19
N LEU A 156 -31.27 20.41 -20.36
CA LEU A 156 -31.64 19.53 -21.47
C LEU A 156 -32.21 20.26 -22.70
N ARG A 157 -32.02 21.59 -22.81
CA ARG A 157 -32.53 22.40 -23.93
C ARG A 157 -32.08 21.92 -25.31
N HIS A 158 -30.89 21.33 -25.38
CA HIS A 158 -30.26 20.84 -26.62
C HIS A 158 -30.61 19.37 -26.93
N GLN A 159 -31.37 18.69 -26.07
CA GLN A 159 -31.80 17.31 -26.29
C GLN A 159 -33.05 17.28 -27.17
N ALA A 160 -32.87 16.97 -28.45
CA ALA A 160 -33.94 16.94 -29.45
C ALA A 160 -34.89 15.75 -29.29
N HIS A 161 -34.44 14.65 -28.69
CA HIS A 161 -35.23 13.43 -28.51
C HIS A 161 -35.46 13.14 -27.02
N PRO A 162 -36.56 13.60 -26.40
CA PRO A 162 -36.80 13.45 -24.97
C PRO A 162 -36.88 11.98 -24.52
N LEU A 163 -37.50 11.11 -25.32
CA LEU A 163 -37.57 9.67 -25.05
C LEU A 163 -36.23 8.93 -25.21
N GLY A 164 -35.21 9.59 -25.79
CA GLY A 164 -33.88 8.98 -25.99
C GLY A 164 -33.01 8.94 -24.73
N ILE A 165 -33.47 9.53 -23.61
CA ILE A 165 -32.75 9.57 -22.33
C ILE A 165 -33.57 8.95 -21.18
N THR A 166 -34.62 8.20 -21.49
CA THR A 166 -35.51 7.55 -20.51
C THR A 166 -34.75 6.64 -19.55
N SER A 167 -33.73 5.91 -20.01
CA SER A 167 -32.87 5.09 -19.14
C SER A 167 -32.12 5.94 -18.10
N LEU A 168 -31.74 7.16 -18.44
CA LEU A 168 -31.09 8.09 -17.50
C LEU A 168 -32.08 8.72 -16.53
N LEU A 169 -33.31 9.03 -16.99
CA LEU A 169 -34.37 9.55 -16.12
C LEU A 169 -34.80 8.55 -15.03
N ALA A 170 -34.48 7.26 -15.21
CA ALA A 170 -34.65 6.25 -14.18
C ALA A 170 -33.76 6.49 -12.94
N ASP A 171 -32.64 7.22 -13.05
CA ASP A 171 -31.80 7.57 -11.91
C ASP A 171 -32.54 8.42 -10.87
N PHE A 172 -33.62 9.12 -11.27
CA PHE A 172 -34.44 9.92 -10.36
C PHE A 172 -35.50 9.12 -9.61
N VAL A 173 -35.60 7.80 -9.81
CA VAL A 173 -36.68 6.98 -9.23
C VAL A 173 -36.72 7.02 -7.71
N GLU A 174 -35.59 7.23 -7.03
CA GLU A 174 -35.55 7.34 -5.57
C GLU A 174 -36.25 8.59 -5.04
N ASP A 175 -36.16 9.72 -5.75
CA ASP A 175 -36.68 11.02 -5.30
C ASP A 175 -37.98 11.38 -6.04
N THR A 176 -39.09 11.35 -5.30
CA THR A 176 -40.43 11.67 -5.81
C THR A 176 -40.50 13.03 -6.50
N ILE A 177 -39.77 14.04 -6.01
CA ILE A 177 -39.81 15.41 -6.54
C ILE A 177 -39.06 15.47 -7.88
N GLN A 178 -37.86 14.91 -7.94
CA GLN A 178 -37.05 14.88 -9.16
C GLN A 178 -37.72 14.04 -10.25
N PHE A 179 -38.29 12.89 -9.86
CA PHE A 179 -39.04 12.04 -10.78
C PHE A 179 -40.30 12.74 -11.31
N THR A 180 -41.07 13.43 -10.44
CA THR A 180 -42.24 14.24 -10.86
C THR A 180 -41.83 15.28 -11.89
N ALA A 181 -40.77 16.04 -11.60
CA ALA A 181 -40.25 17.04 -12.52
C ALA A 181 -39.74 16.44 -13.84
N ALA A 182 -39.14 15.24 -13.83
CA ALA A 182 -38.72 14.54 -15.05
C ALA A 182 -39.92 14.14 -15.94
N ILE A 183 -41.00 13.64 -15.35
CA ILE A 183 -42.23 13.30 -16.08
C ILE A 183 -42.90 14.56 -16.65
N LEU A 184 -43.01 15.63 -15.85
CA LEU A 184 -43.52 16.93 -16.31
C LEU A 184 -42.66 17.52 -17.43
N TRP A 185 -41.34 17.33 -17.39
CA TRP A 185 -40.44 17.76 -18.45
C TRP A 185 -40.75 17.03 -19.78
N LEU A 186 -40.99 15.72 -19.75
CA LEU A 186 -41.40 14.96 -20.94
C LEU A 186 -42.72 15.48 -21.52
N LEU A 187 -43.72 15.71 -20.67
CA LEU A 187 -45.02 16.24 -21.07
C LEU A 187 -44.88 17.64 -21.71
N LYS A 188 -44.13 18.54 -21.07
CA LYS A 188 -43.87 19.91 -21.60
C LYS A 188 -43.04 19.91 -22.91
N ARG A 189 -42.30 18.84 -23.19
CA ARG A 189 -41.59 18.64 -24.48
C ARG A 189 -42.47 18.01 -25.57
N GLY A 190 -43.77 17.80 -25.30
CA GLY A 190 -44.74 17.28 -26.27
C GLY A 190 -44.71 15.77 -26.41
N VAL A 191 -44.18 15.03 -25.44
CA VAL A 191 -44.26 13.56 -25.42
C VAL A 191 -45.67 13.15 -25.01
N ALA A 192 -46.33 12.35 -25.84
CA ALA A 192 -47.67 11.86 -25.55
C ALA A 192 -47.69 10.98 -24.28
N PRO A 193 -48.73 11.06 -23.43
CA PRO A 193 -48.84 10.25 -22.21
C PRO A 193 -48.67 8.74 -22.42
N GLN A 194 -49.23 8.20 -23.51
CA GLN A 194 -49.06 6.79 -23.90
C GLN A 194 -47.58 6.43 -24.17
N ALA A 195 -46.83 7.33 -24.81
CA ALA A 195 -45.42 7.08 -25.09
C ALA A 195 -44.58 7.04 -23.79
N ILE A 196 -44.95 7.84 -22.79
CA ILE A 196 -44.30 7.82 -21.46
C ILE A 196 -44.57 6.48 -20.76
N LEU A 197 -45.80 5.97 -20.80
CA LEU A 197 -46.13 4.66 -20.22
C LEU A 197 -45.40 3.51 -20.93
N SER A 198 -45.41 3.52 -22.27
CA SER A 198 -44.69 2.54 -23.09
C SER A 198 -43.17 2.55 -22.87
N SER A 199 -42.60 3.65 -22.36
CA SER A 199 -41.15 3.74 -22.07
C SER A 199 -40.73 2.89 -20.86
N GLY A 200 -41.68 2.46 -20.04
CA GLY A 200 -41.43 1.67 -18.83
C GLY A 200 -41.02 2.49 -17.60
N LEU A 201 -40.83 3.82 -17.71
CA LEU A 201 -40.44 4.69 -16.59
C LEU A 201 -41.37 4.58 -15.38
N MET A 202 -42.69 4.67 -15.61
CA MET A 202 -43.68 4.58 -14.54
C MET A 202 -43.74 3.18 -13.92
N HIS A 203 -43.49 2.14 -14.72
CA HIS A 203 -43.41 0.75 -14.24
C HIS A 203 -42.17 0.56 -13.35
N HIS A 204 -41.03 1.15 -13.71
CA HIS A 204 -39.81 1.09 -12.92
C HIS A 204 -39.97 1.83 -11.58
N PHE A 205 -40.62 2.99 -11.59
CA PHE A 205 -40.95 3.74 -10.37
C PHE A 205 -41.87 2.94 -9.44
N PHE A 206 -42.91 2.32 -9.99
CA PHE A 206 -43.78 1.41 -9.22
C PHE A 206 -42.99 0.25 -8.61
N ALA A 207 -42.15 -0.41 -9.42
CA ALA A 207 -41.37 -1.57 -8.98
C ALA A 207 -40.39 -1.23 -7.85
N TYR A 208 -39.77 -0.05 -7.90
CA TYR A 208 -38.84 0.41 -6.87
C TYR A 208 -39.55 0.70 -5.54
N HIS A 209 -40.75 1.30 -5.57
CA HIS A 209 -41.47 1.73 -4.37
C HIS A 209 -42.53 0.74 -3.86
N ILE A 210 -42.53 -0.49 -4.38
CA ILE A 210 -43.55 -1.51 -4.08
C ILE A 210 -43.66 -1.86 -2.59
N ALA A 211 -42.56 -1.77 -1.85
CA ALA A 211 -42.51 -2.07 -0.42
C ALA A 211 -43.38 -1.12 0.44
N TYR A 212 -43.78 0.03 -0.11
CA TYR A 212 -44.50 1.09 0.61
C TYR A 212 -45.94 1.28 0.12
N LEU A 213 -46.52 0.31 -0.59
CA LEU A 213 -47.88 0.38 -1.13
C LEU A 213 -48.95 0.65 -0.05
N ASP A 214 -48.85 -0.03 1.09
CA ASP A 214 -49.83 0.05 2.19
C ASP A 214 -49.59 1.25 3.14
N SER A 215 -48.49 1.99 2.96
CA SER A 215 -48.18 3.15 3.79
C SER A 215 -49.03 4.37 3.43
N ASP A 216 -49.43 5.15 4.43
CA ASP A 216 -50.06 6.46 4.22
C ASP A 216 -49.05 7.50 3.67
N GLU A 217 -47.76 7.31 3.93
CA GLU A 217 -46.65 8.11 3.39
C GLU A 217 -45.97 7.43 2.18
N SER A 218 -46.75 6.71 1.37
CA SER A 218 -46.21 6.04 0.18
C SER A 218 -45.60 7.05 -0.80
N PRO A 219 -44.33 6.86 -1.24
CA PRO A 219 -43.73 7.65 -2.32
C PRO A 219 -44.56 7.64 -3.60
N LEU A 220 -45.26 6.54 -3.86
CA LEU A 220 -46.17 6.39 -4.99
C LEU A 220 -47.37 7.34 -4.88
N LYS A 221 -48.04 7.37 -3.72
CA LYS A 221 -49.16 8.30 -3.45
C LYS A 221 -48.69 9.75 -3.52
N ARG A 222 -47.53 10.06 -2.94
CA ARG A 222 -46.92 11.40 -2.99
C ARG A 222 -46.63 11.86 -4.42
N PHE A 223 -46.05 10.98 -5.25
CA PHE A 223 -45.78 11.26 -6.66
C PHE A 223 -47.04 11.62 -7.45
N TYR A 224 -48.11 10.82 -7.33
CA TYR A 224 -49.37 11.11 -8.02
C TYR A 224 -50.10 12.34 -7.47
N HIS A 225 -49.99 12.60 -6.16
CA HIS A 225 -50.50 13.84 -5.56
C HIS A 225 -49.80 15.08 -6.13
N LEU A 226 -48.46 15.04 -6.25
CA LEU A 226 -47.70 16.15 -6.83
C LEU A 226 -48.02 16.35 -8.32
N LEU A 227 -48.16 15.27 -9.09
CA LEU A 227 -48.58 15.37 -10.50
C LEU A 227 -49.98 15.98 -10.65
N ALA A 228 -50.91 15.70 -9.73
CA ALA A 228 -52.28 16.22 -9.80
C ALA A 228 -52.37 17.75 -9.68
N SER A 229 -51.34 18.40 -9.12
CA SER A 229 -51.23 19.87 -9.08
C SER A 229 -50.97 20.50 -10.46
N TYR A 230 -50.71 19.70 -11.50
CA TYR A 230 -50.37 20.16 -12.84
C TYR A 230 -51.39 19.67 -13.88
N PRO A 231 -52.07 20.57 -14.61
CA PRO A 231 -53.13 20.19 -15.56
C PRO A 231 -52.60 19.34 -16.73
N GLU A 232 -51.33 19.52 -17.12
CA GLU A 232 -50.74 18.74 -18.21
C GLU A 232 -50.58 17.24 -17.89
N ALA A 233 -50.64 16.85 -16.62
CA ALA A 233 -50.48 15.47 -16.19
C ALA A 233 -51.82 14.70 -16.06
N GLU A 234 -52.98 15.37 -16.18
CA GLU A 234 -54.29 14.77 -15.92
C GLU A 234 -54.56 13.54 -16.80
N GLU A 235 -54.26 13.62 -18.10
CA GLU A 235 -54.40 12.51 -19.05
C GLU A 235 -53.49 11.32 -18.70
N LEU A 236 -52.24 11.60 -18.29
CA LEU A 236 -51.28 10.57 -17.89
C LEU A 236 -51.71 9.83 -16.63
N ILE A 237 -52.23 10.55 -15.63
CA ILE A 237 -52.77 9.97 -14.40
C ILE A 237 -53.98 9.07 -14.73
N GLY A 238 -54.86 9.54 -15.62
CA GLY A 238 -56.02 8.77 -16.08
C GLY A 238 -55.64 7.46 -16.76
N LEU A 239 -54.61 7.47 -17.61
CA LEU A 239 -54.08 6.26 -18.24
C LEU A 239 -53.37 5.35 -17.23
N ALA A 240 -52.56 5.89 -16.33
CA ALA A 240 -51.84 5.11 -15.31
C ALA A 240 -52.79 4.32 -14.38
N ARG A 241 -53.97 4.88 -14.03
CA ARG A 241 -55.01 4.16 -13.28
C ARG A 241 -55.56 2.94 -14.02
N ARG A 242 -55.50 2.95 -15.35
CA ARG A 242 -56.03 1.89 -16.23
C ARG A 242 -54.95 0.95 -16.72
N THR A 243 -53.68 1.18 -16.43
CA THR A 243 -52.55 0.35 -16.90
C THR A 243 -52.02 -0.55 -15.77
N THR A 244 -51.75 -1.82 -16.07
CA THR A 244 -51.21 -2.79 -15.10
C THR A 244 -49.76 -2.51 -14.71
N ALA A 245 -49.34 -2.82 -13.48
CA ALA A 245 -47.94 -2.77 -13.06
C ALA A 245 -46.99 -3.79 -13.74
N ARG A 246 -47.53 -4.82 -14.43
CA ARG A 246 -46.77 -5.86 -15.16
C ARG A 246 -45.68 -6.58 -14.36
N MET A 247 -45.80 -6.62 -13.04
CA MET A 247 -44.94 -7.41 -12.16
C MET A 247 -45.62 -8.69 -11.71
N ARG A 248 -44.87 -9.79 -11.69
CA ARG A 248 -45.36 -11.10 -11.25
C ARG A 248 -45.90 -10.98 -9.81
N GLY A 249 -47.19 -11.26 -9.63
CA GLY A 249 -47.89 -11.13 -8.34
C GLY A 249 -48.60 -9.79 -8.10
N PHE A 250 -48.41 -8.79 -8.97
CA PHE A 250 -49.03 -7.45 -8.87
C PHE A 250 -49.78 -7.06 -10.15
N GLU A 251 -50.20 -8.04 -10.95
CA GLU A 251 -50.89 -7.80 -12.24
C GLU A 251 -52.28 -7.18 -12.07
N GLU A 252 -52.90 -7.34 -10.90
CA GLU A 252 -54.20 -6.75 -10.51
C GLU A 252 -54.07 -5.29 -10.00
N PHE A 253 -52.85 -4.78 -9.85
CA PHE A 253 -52.61 -3.41 -9.41
C PHE A 253 -52.42 -2.49 -10.61
N SER A 254 -53.09 -1.33 -10.56
CA SER A 254 -52.80 -0.21 -11.45
C SER A 254 -51.43 0.37 -11.13
N LEU A 255 -50.87 1.17 -12.04
CA LEU A 255 -49.63 1.92 -11.76
C LEU A 255 -49.80 2.96 -10.63
N THR A 256 -51.04 3.35 -10.30
CA THR A 256 -51.35 4.20 -9.13
C THR A 256 -51.31 3.46 -7.79
N GLY A 257 -51.21 2.12 -7.81
CA GLY A 257 -51.21 1.29 -6.59
C GLY A 257 -52.60 0.83 -6.15
N ASP A 258 -53.63 1.11 -6.94
CA ASP A 258 -55.00 0.68 -6.63
C ASP A 258 -55.22 -0.75 -7.12
N ARG A 259 -55.69 -1.64 -6.23
CA ARG A 259 -56.09 -2.99 -6.62
C ARG A 259 -57.49 -2.94 -7.21
N THR A 260 -57.63 -3.38 -8.46
CA THR A 260 -58.92 -3.35 -9.17
C THR A 260 -59.32 -4.73 -9.67
N ALA A 261 -60.62 -5.02 -9.68
CA ALA A 261 -61.18 -6.26 -10.23
C ALA A 261 -61.45 -6.16 -11.75
N GLU A 262 -61.20 -5.00 -12.35
CA GLU A 262 -61.43 -4.72 -13.77
C GLU A 262 -60.22 -5.13 -14.63
N SER A 263 -60.46 -5.43 -15.91
CA SER A 263 -59.40 -5.77 -16.86
C SER A 263 -58.57 -4.53 -17.21
N LEU A 264 -57.47 -4.32 -16.50
CA LEU A 264 -56.49 -3.28 -16.77
C LEU A 264 -55.80 -3.47 -18.16
N LEU A 265 -55.40 -2.36 -18.78
CA LEU A 265 -54.67 -2.28 -20.04
C LEU A 265 -53.26 -2.87 -19.87
N LYS A 266 -52.94 -3.88 -20.69
CA LYS A 266 -51.61 -4.48 -20.78
C LYS A 266 -50.79 -3.76 -21.84
N GLU A 267 -50.34 -2.55 -21.54
CA GLU A 267 -49.56 -1.74 -22.48
C GLU A 267 -48.17 -2.33 -22.78
N GLU A 268 -47.80 -2.53 -24.04
CA GLU A 268 -46.49 -3.04 -24.42
C GLU A 268 -45.38 -2.06 -24.03
N VAL A 269 -44.57 -2.44 -23.05
CA VAL A 269 -43.36 -1.70 -22.66
C VAL A 269 -42.29 -1.94 -23.73
N CYS A 270 -41.98 -0.89 -24.48
CA CYS A 270 -40.90 -0.87 -25.45
C CYS A 270 -39.64 -0.34 -24.76
N THR A 271 -38.54 -1.09 -24.84
CA THR A 271 -37.22 -0.54 -24.49
C THR A 271 -36.87 0.54 -25.51
N SER A 272 -37.09 1.80 -25.16
CA SER A 272 -36.74 2.94 -26.00
C SER A 272 -35.24 2.93 -26.31
N SER A 273 -34.87 2.88 -27.58
CA SER A 273 -33.47 2.93 -28.01
C SER A 273 -32.85 4.25 -27.56
N ILE A 274 -31.77 4.19 -26.78
CA ILE A 274 -31.05 5.35 -26.28
C ILE A 274 -30.60 6.23 -27.45
N ARG A 275 -30.87 7.53 -27.39
CA ARG A 275 -30.64 8.46 -28.51
C ARG A 275 -30.28 9.86 -28.01
N PHE A 276 -28.99 10.06 -27.76
CA PHE A 276 -28.45 11.38 -27.43
C PHE A 276 -28.38 12.29 -28.66
N SER A 277 -28.70 13.57 -28.47
CA SER A 277 -28.40 14.60 -29.46
C SER A 277 -26.90 14.92 -29.45
N ILE A 278 -26.27 14.83 -30.63
CA ILE A 278 -24.82 15.02 -30.79
C ILE A 278 -24.50 16.52 -30.75
N SER A 279 -24.24 17.05 -29.55
CA SER A 279 -23.66 18.39 -29.38
C SER A 279 -22.88 18.45 -28.07
N ARG A 280 -21.80 19.26 -28.05
CA ARG A 280 -20.97 19.46 -26.85
C ARG A 280 -21.82 19.91 -25.66
N ASN A 281 -22.63 20.95 -25.86
CA ASN A 281 -23.47 21.51 -24.79
C ASN A 281 -24.47 20.49 -24.24
N ASN A 282 -25.00 19.60 -25.08
CA ASN A 282 -25.92 18.56 -24.63
C ASN A 282 -25.19 17.46 -23.84
N ALA A 283 -24.01 17.00 -24.31
CA ALA A 283 -23.25 15.97 -23.61
C ALA A 283 -22.77 16.42 -22.23
N PHE A 284 -22.26 17.66 -22.12
CA PHE A 284 -21.87 18.23 -20.83
C PHE A 284 -23.08 18.44 -19.90
N ALA A 285 -24.23 18.82 -20.42
CA ALA A 285 -25.45 18.93 -19.63
C ALA A 285 -25.94 17.57 -19.11
N LEU A 286 -25.90 16.53 -19.94
CA LEU A 286 -26.23 15.16 -19.54
C LEU A 286 -25.24 14.62 -18.50
N TYR A 287 -23.94 14.88 -18.68
CA TYR A 287 -22.93 14.52 -17.69
C TYR A 287 -23.13 15.21 -16.35
N ASN A 288 -23.46 16.50 -16.35
CA ASN A 288 -23.71 17.26 -15.12
C ASN A 288 -24.99 16.81 -14.38
N LEU A 289 -25.92 16.13 -15.06
CA LEU A 289 -27.15 15.60 -14.48
C LEU A 289 -27.00 14.16 -13.99
N PHE A 290 -26.34 13.30 -14.77
CA PHE A 290 -26.38 11.84 -14.60
C PHE A 290 -25.01 11.19 -14.38
N HIS A 291 -23.91 11.95 -14.46
CA HIS A 291 -22.55 11.50 -14.18
C HIS A 291 -22.18 10.13 -14.79
N THR A 292 -21.93 9.11 -13.94
CA THR A 292 -21.50 7.76 -14.35
C THR A 292 -22.56 7.03 -15.18
N SER A 293 -23.85 7.19 -14.90
CA SER A 293 -24.93 6.54 -15.64
C SER A 293 -24.96 7.01 -17.09
N PHE A 294 -24.81 8.31 -17.32
CA PHE A 294 -24.66 8.85 -18.67
C PHE A 294 -23.42 8.29 -19.37
N LEU A 295 -22.27 8.25 -18.71
CA LEU A 295 -21.04 7.74 -19.33
C LEU A 295 -21.16 6.27 -19.72
N LEU A 296 -21.81 5.43 -18.91
CA LEU A 296 -22.03 4.02 -19.23
C LEU A 296 -22.82 3.85 -20.53
N GLU A 297 -23.92 4.59 -20.67
CA GLU A 297 -24.77 4.55 -21.86
C GLU A 297 -24.12 5.27 -23.07
N ALA A 298 -23.33 6.30 -22.83
CA ALA A 298 -22.65 7.05 -23.88
C ALA A 298 -21.50 6.28 -24.55
N LEU A 299 -20.93 5.30 -23.84
CA LEU A 299 -19.85 4.41 -24.32
C LEU A 299 -20.35 3.23 -25.15
N ASP A 300 -21.66 3.09 -25.36
CA ASP A 300 -22.25 2.01 -26.14
C ASP A 300 -22.05 2.12 -27.66
N GLU A 301 -22.12 0.97 -28.33
CA GLU A 301 -21.80 0.81 -29.75
C GLU A 301 -22.62 1.69 -30.69
N ALA A 302 -23.88 1.94 -30.34
CA ALA A 302 -24.80 2.71 -31.17
C ALA A 302 -24.33 4.17 -31.38
N HIS A 303 -23.51 4.71 -30.47
CA HIS A 303 -23.08 6.12 -30.48
C HIS A 303 -21.57 6.24 -30.65
N ALA A 304 -20.80 5.28 -30.10
CA ALA A 304 -19.34 5.30 -30.08
C ALA A 304 -18.67 5.25 -31.46
N ASN A 305 -19.35 4.82 -32.53
CA ASN A 305 -18.77 4.75 -33.87
C ASN A 305 -18.84 6.08 -34.66
N LYS A 306 -19.55 7.09 -34.15
CA LYS A 306 -19.64 8.39 -34.80
C LYS A 306 -18.46 9.25 -34.37
N GLU A 307 -17.66 9.70 -35.34
CA GLU A 307 -16.45 10.50 -35.11
C GLU A 307 -16.75 11.79 -34.31
N SER A 308 -17.86 12.47 -34.62
CA SER A 308 -18.31 13.65 -33.89
C SER A 308 -18.64 13.37 -32.42
N TRP A 309 -19.13 12.18 -32.09
CA TRP A 309 -19.40 11.78 -30.70
C TRP A 309 -18.11 11.41 -29.96
N ARG A 310 -17.17 10.74 -30.64
CA ARG A 310 -15.84 10.41 -30.07
C ARG A 310 -15.08 11.67 -29.64
N ILE A 311 -15.10 12.74 -30.43
CA ILE A 311 -14.44 14.01 -30.08
C ILE A 311 -15.04 14.60 -28.80
N ILE A 312 -16.38 14.58 -28.68
CA ILE A 312 -17.08 15.10 -27.50
C ILE A 312 -16.76 14.25 -26.27
N LEU A 313 -16.80 12.92 -26.39
CA LEU A 313 -16.45 12.02 -25.28
C LEU A 313 -14.99 12.15 -24.87
N LYS A 314 -14.08 12.33 -25.82
CA LYS A 314 -12.67 12.60 -25.54
C LYS A 314 -12.52 13.89 -24.73
N GLU A 315 -13.18 14.97 -25.14
CA GLU A 315 -13.16 16.23 -24.37
C GLU A 315 -13.71 16.03 -22.95
N LEU A 316 -14.81 15.29 -22.81
CA LEU A 316 -15.51 15.10 -21.55
C LEU A 316 -14.73 14.24 -20.56
N LEU A 317 -14.14 13.13 -21.01
CA LEU A 317 -13.34 12.22 -20.17
C LEU A 317 -12.01 12.81 -19.71
N ASN A 318 -11.54 13.88 -20.37
CA ASN A 318 -10.27 14.55 -20.04
C ASN A 318 -10.47 15.91 -19.34
N HIS A 319 -11.70 16.24 -18.94
CA HIS A 319 -12.00 17.46 -18.19
C HIS A 319 -11.58 17.34 -16.72
N GLU A 320 -11.09 18.42 -16.11
CA GLU A 320 -10.44 18.41 -14.77
C GLU A 320 -11.35 17.92 -13.62
N ASP A 321 -12.67 18.01 -13.79
CA ASP A 321 -13.69 17.67 -12.78
C ASP A 321 -14.20 16.21 -12.85
N THR A 322 -13.57 15.34 -13.66
CA THR A 322 -14.09 13.98 -13.92
C THR A 322 -13.41 12.86 -13.15
N HIS A 323 -12.39 13.17 -12.34
CA HIS A 323 -11.50 12.17 -11.76
C HIS A 323 -12.22 11.13 -10.85
N ASP A 324 -13.06 11.57 -9.92
CA ASP A 324 -13.78 10.66 -9.00
C ASP A 324 -14.85 9.83 -9.74
N VAL A 325 -15.51 10.46 -10.72
CA VAL A 325 -16.51 9.83 -11.57
C VAL A 325 -15.86 8.75 -12.46
N LEU A 326 -14.65 9.00 -12.93
CA LEU A 326 -13.89 8.05 -13.75
C LEU A 326 -13.48 6.81 -12.95
N SER A 327 -13.06 6.97 -11.68
CA SER A 327 -12.79 5.83 -10.80
C SER A 327 -14.01 4.92 -10.68
N ASN A 328 -15.16 5.51 -10.34
CA ASN A 328 -16.41 4.77 -10.20
C ASN A 328 -16.87 4.12 -11.50
N LEU A 329 -16.64 4.79 -12.64
CA LEU A 329 -16.92 4.23 -13.96
C LEU A 329 -16.06 2.99 -14.23
N LEU A 330 -14.75 3.08 -14.01
CA LEU A 330 -13.81 1.99 -14.26
C LEU A 330 -14.15 0.78 -13.37
N ASP A 331 -14.41 1.01 -12.09
CA ASP A 331 -14.79 -0.05 -11.15
C ASP A 331 -16.11 -0.73 -11.57
N ARG A 332 -17.13 0.05 -11.98
CA ARG A 332 -18.40 -0.51 -12.49
C ARG A 332 -18.23 -1.29 -13.79
N LEU A 333 -17.41 -0.80 -14.72
CA LEU A 333 -17.16 -1.46 -15.99
C LEU A 333 -16.49 -2.83 -15.80
N VAL A 334 -15.56 -2.92 -14.85
CA VAL A 334 -14.86 -4.17 -14.51
C VAL A 334 -15.81 -5.14 -13.80
N ARG A 335 -16.51 -4.70 -12.75
CA ARG A 335 -17.47 -5.54 -12.01
C ARG A 335 -18.54 -6.16 -12.91
N ASN A 336 -18.96 -5.44 -13.96
CA ASN A 336 -19.98 -5.90 -14.90
C ASN A 336 -19.40 -6.59 -16.16
N GLY A 337 -18.07 -6.77 -16.25
CA GLY A 337 -17.42 -7.49 -17.35
C GLY A 337 -17.45 -6.77 -18.71
N HIS A 338 -17.60 -5.44 -18.74
CA HIS A 338 -17.75 -4.66 -19.98
C HIS A 338 -16.40 -4.29 -20.62
N TYR A 339 -15.57 -5.27 -20.97
CA TYR A 339 -14.21 -5.07 -21.50
C TYR A 339 -14.13 -4.20 -22.76
N LEU A 340 -15.13 -4.26 -23.65
CA LEU A 340 -15.17 -3.43 -24.86
C LEU A 340 -15.34 -1.94 -24.54
N ARG A 341 -16.15 -1.60 -23.54
CA ARG A 341 -16.32 -0.23 -23.06
C ARG A 341 -15.04 0.25 -22.34
N LEU A 342 -14.41 -0.63 -21.56
CA LEU A 342 -13.13 -0.37 -20.90
C LEU A 342 -12.02 -0.04 -21.89
N LYS A 343 -11.91 -0.81 -22.99
CA LYS A 343 -10.98 -0.52 -24.10
C LYS A 343 -11.24 0.87 -24.70
N ARG A 344 -12.51 1.25 -24.92
CA ARG A 344 -12.87 2.57 -25.46
C ARG A 344 -12.48 3.72 -24.54
N VAL A 345 -12.68 3.56 -23.23
CA VAL A 345 -12.21 4.54 -22.25
C VAL A 345 -10.69 4.70 -22.35
N GLY A 346 -9.96 3.58 -22.46
CA GLY A 346 -8.52 3.58 -22.73
C GLY A 346 -8.14 4.32 -24.02
N GLU A 347 -8.88 4.15 -25.12
CA GLU A 347 -8.62 4.84 -26.39
C GLU A 347 -8.89 6.36 -26.32
N LEU A 348 -9.84 6.79 -25.48
CA LEU A 348 -10.29 8.19 -25.40
C LEU A 348 -9.53 9.03 -24.37
N LEU A 349 -8.95 8.42 -23.33
CA LEU A 349 -8.18 9.16 -22.32
C LEU A 349 -6.87 9.72 -22.90
N GLU A 350 -6.46 10.89 -22.45
CA GLU A 350 -5.18 11.51 -22.76
C GLU A 350 -4.12 11.15 -21.72
N ASP A 351 -2.85 11.20 -22.11
CA ASP A 351 -1.74 10.80 -21.23
C ASP A 351 -1.55 11.78 -20.06
N SER A 352 -1.91 13.06 -20.24
CA SER A 352 -1.92 14.08 -19.19
C SER A 352 -2.95 13.77 -18.10
N THR A 353 -4.16 13.35 -18.49
CA THR A 353 -5.22 12.95 -17.56
C THR A 353 -4.84 11.66 -16.84
N GLY A 354 -4.23 10.70 -17.55
CA GLY A 354 -3.69 9.48 -16.95
C GLY A 354 -2.67 9.75 -15.85
N ALA A 355 -1.71 10.65 -16.10
CA ALA A 355 -0.71 11.06 -15.10
C ALA A 355 -1.35 11.70 -13.86
N ARG A 356 -2.32 12.61 -14.04
CA ARG A 356 -3.05 13.26 -12.92
C ARG A 356 -3.87 12.27 -12.09
N LEU A 357 -4.45 11.25 -12.73
CA LEU A 357 -5.20 10.19 -12.05
C LEU A 357 -4.28 9.25 -11.27
N LEU A 358 -3.09 8.98 -11.81
CA LEU A 358 -2.04 8.24 -11.10
C LEU A 358 -1.54 9.02 -9.88
N GLU A 359 -1.37 10.35 -9.97
CA GLU A 359 -1.05 11.22 -8.83
C GLU A 359 -2.14 11.20 -7.73
N LYS A 360 -3.40 10.99 -8.10
CA LYS A 360 -4.54 10.89 -7.17
C LYS A 360 -4.77 9.48 -6.63
N ASP A 361 -3.87 8.53 -6.90
CA ASP A 361 -3.95 7.13 -6.47
C ASP A 361 -5.27 6.43 -6.84
N VAL A 362 -5.83 6.74 -8.03
CA VAL A 362 -7.09 6.14 -8.48
C VAL A 362 -6.85 4.71 -8.98
N GLY A 363 -7.14 3.71 -8.15
CA GLY A 363 -6.85 2.29 -8.42
C GLY A 363 -7.48 1.72 -9.70
N GLY A 364 -8.66 2.20 -10.08
CA GLY A 364 -9.36 1.74 -11.29
C GLY A 364 -8.56 1.96 -12.59
N ILE A 365 -7.59 2.89 -12.59
CA ILE A 365 -6.78 3.20 -13.77
C ILE A 365 -5.88 2.02 -14.20
N PHE A 366 -5.49 1.14 -13.28
CA PHE A 366 -4.64 0.00 -13.60
C PHE A 366 -5.32 -0.99 -14.55
N HIS A 367 -6.66 -1.03 -14.57
CA HIS A 367 -7.42 -1.83 -15.54
C HIS A 367 -7.28 -1.33 -16.98
N LEU A 368 -6.81 -0.10 -17.19
CA LEU A 368 -6.59 0.47 -18.52
C LEU A 368 -5.18 0.20 -19.08
N LEU A 369 -4.22 -0.23 -18.25
CA LEU A 369 -2.85 -0.52 -18.66
C LEU A 369 -2.74 -1.53 -19.83
N PRO A 370 -3.54 -2.60 -19.90
CA PRO A 370 -3.51 -3.52 -21.05
C PRO A 370 -3.85 -2.83 -22.38
N PHE A 371 -4.63 -1.75 -22.34
CA PHE A 371 -5.10 -1.01 -23.52
C PHE A 371 -4.25 0.23 -23.82
N LYS A 372 -3.45 0.70 -22.86
CA LYS A 372 -2.54 1.84 -22.99
C LYS A 372 -1.12 1.51 -22.51
N PRO A 373 -0.30 0.88 -23.37
CA PRO A 373 1.05 0.49 -23.00
C PRO A 373 2.01 1.68 -22.80
N SER A 374 1.71 2.88 -23.32
CA SER A 374 2.51 4.08 -23.07
C SER A 374 2.52 4.49 -21.60
N TRP A 375 1.51 4.09 -20.82
CA TRP A 375 1.40 4.47 -19.41
C TRP A 375 2.32 3.65 -18.50
N TYR A 376 2.87 2.52 -18.95
CA TYR A 376 3.79 1.73 -18.14
C TYR A 376 5.06 2.49 -17.72
N GLU A 377 5.51 3.49 -18.50
CA GLU A 377 6.62 4.39 -18.15
C GLU A 377 6.22 5.43 -17.09
N GLN A 378 4.94 5.76 -16.96
CA GLN A 378 4.44 6.70 -15.95
C GLN A 378 4.12 6.01 -14.62
N VAL A 379 3.81 4.71 -14.66
CA VAL A 379 3.59 3.89 -13.45
C VAL A 379 4.86 3.71 -12.61
N SER A 380 6.07 3.92 -13.17
CA SER A 380 7.32 3.86 -12.39
C SER A 380 7.48 4.97 -11.35
N LEU A 381 6.69 6.05 -11.44
CA LEU A 381 6.67 7.14 -10.46
C LEU A 381 5.73 6.85 -9.27
N PHE A 382 5.05 5.70 -9.28
CA PHE A 382 3.98 5.38 -8.36
C PHE A 382 4.46 4.60 -7.12
N ASN A 383 3.93 4.95 -5.94
CA ASN A 383 4.22 4.21 -4.71
C ASN A 383 3.27 3.00 -4.56
N ILE A 384 3.72 1.85 -5.04
CA ILE A 384 2.94 0.62 -5.04
C ILE A 384 2.52 0.15 -3.64
N THR A 385 3.29 0.48 -2.59
CA THR A 385 2.95 0.09 -1.21
C THR A 385 1.65 0.73 -0.70
N ASN A 386 1.40 2.01 -1.03
CA ASN A 386 0.16 2.68 -0.63
C ASN A 386 -1.06 2.09 -1.33
N TYR A 387 -0.90 1.68 -2.59
CA TYR A 387 -1.95 1.00 -3.34
C TYR A 387 -2.26 -0.39 -2.81
N LEU A 388 -1.22 -1.19 -2.54
CA LEU A 388 -1.39 -2.51 -1.92
C LEU A 388 -2.10 -2.43 -0.56
N LYS A 389 -1.89 -1.34 0.22
CA LYS A 389 -2.65 -1.09 1.45
C LYS A 389 -4.13 -0.84 1.17
N ARG A 390 -4.46 0.04 0.22
CA ARG A 390 -5.86 0.31 -0.15
C ARG A 390 -6.58 -0.92 -0.69
N LEU A 391 -5.89 -1.78 -1.46
CA LEU A 391 -6.45 -3.05 -1.93
C LEU A 391 -6.87 -3.99 -0.79
N LYS A 392 -6.23 -3.89 0.38
CA LYS A 392 -6.64 -4.65 1.57
C LYS A 392 -7.85 -4.03 2.30
N GLU A 393 -8.02 -2.71 2.20
CA GLU A 393 -9.10 -1.95 2.86
C GLU A 393 -10.41 -1.94 2.07
N THR A 394 -10.34 -2.17 0.76
CA THR A 394 -11.48 -2.12 -0.17
C THR A 394 -12.01 -3.52 -0.48
N SER A 395 -13.34 -3.66 -0.54
CA SER A 395 -14.00 -4.94 -0.81
C SER A 395 -14.01 -5.28 -2.32
N TYR A 396 -12.83 -5.50 -2.91
CA TYR A 396 -12.70 -6.04 -4.27
C TYR A 396 -12.84 -7.56 -4.26
N SER A 397 -13.29 -8.14 -5.38
CA SER A 397 -13.26 -9.59 -5.53
C SER A 397 -11.79 -10.05 -5.66
N THR A 398 -11.48 -11.24 -5.15
CA THR A 398 -10.13 -11.82 -5.23
C THR A 398 -9.64 -11.94 -6.69
N GLU A 399 -10.56 -12.20 -7.63
CA GLU A 399 -10.29 -12.28 -9.06
C GLU A 399 -9.85 -10.93 -9.65
N ASP A 400 -10.49 -9.83 -9.23
CA ASP A 400 -10.13 -8.48 -9.68
C ASP A 400 -8.73 -8.09 -9.20
N VAL A 401 -8.43 -8.39 -7.93
CA VAL A 401 -7.12 -8.11 -7.33
C VAL A 401 -6.01 -8.89 -8.06
N ILE A 402 -6.25 -10.17 -8.38
CA ILE A 402 -5.31 -10.97 -9.18
C ILE A 402 -5.10 -10.32 -10.55
N ALA A 403 -6.17 -9.96 -11.26
CA ALA A 403 -6.07 -9.35 -12.59
C ALA A 403 -5.30 -8.03 -12.58
N GLN A 404 -5.50 -7.20 -11.55
CA GLN A 404 -4.78 -5.93 -11.35
C GLN A 404 -3.28 -6.20 -11.11
N LEU A 405 -2.94 -7.06 -10.14
CA LEU A 405 -1.55 -7.37 -9.82
C LEU A 405 -0.81 -7.98 -11.02
N VAL A 406 -1.45 -8.88 -11.78
CA VAL A 406 -0.87 -9.44 -13.01
C VAL A 406 -0.59 -8.35 -14.06
N SER A 407 -1.48 -7.38 -14.20
CA SER A 407 -1.30 -6.27 -15.15
C SER A 407 -0.16 -5.34 -14.72
N ILE A 408 -0.08 -5.04 -13.42
CA ILE A 408 1.00 -4.23 -12.83
C ILE A 408 2.36 -4.92 -12.98
N ILE A 409 2.44 -6.22 -12.67
CA ILE A 409 3.67 -7.02 -12.81
C ILE A 409 4.15 -6.98 -14.27
N LYS A 410 3.27 -7.27 -15.25
CA LYS A 410 3.61 -7.22 -16.67
C LYS A 410 4.13 -5.85 -17.12
N GLY A 411 3.59 -4.79 -16.51
CA GLY A 411 3.96 -3.41 -16.79
C GLY A 411 5.30 -2.97 -16.24
N LEU A 412 5.51 -3.25 -14.95
CA LEU A 412 6.67 -2.81 -14.20
C LEU A 412 7.91 -3.68 -14.42
N GLN A 413 7.74 -4.92 -14.90
CA GLN A 413 8.84 -5.86 -15.10
C GLN A 413 10.00 -5.30 -15.94
N LYS A 414 9.74 -4.37 -16.88
CA LYS A 414 10.79 -3.79 -17.73
C LYS A 414 11.34 -2.46 -17.23
N THR A 415 10.61 -1.74 -16.38
CA THR A 415 10.89 -0.34 -16.02
C THR A 415 11.33 -0.18 -14.56
N HIS A 416 10.71 -0.93 -13.63
CA HIS A 416 10.96 -0.82 -12.17
C HIS A 416 10.87 -2.18 -11.48
N GLN A 417 12.00 -2.89 -11.41
CA GLN A 417 12.06 -4.28 -10.91
C GLN A 417 11.69 -4.41 -9.42
N SER A 418 12.02 -3.43 -8.58
CA SER A 418 11.69 -3.45 -7.14
C SER A 418 10.18 -3.44 -6.89
N SER A 419 9.48 -2.49 -7.50
CA SER A 419 8.01 -2.38 -7.38
C SER A 419 7.29 -3.56 -8.05
N ALA A 420 7.86 -4.12 -9.12
CA ALA A 420 7.36 -5.37 -9.70
C ALA A 420 7.50 -6.55 -8.71
N ASN A 421 8.58 -6.62 -7.94
CA ASN A 421 8.79 -7.65 -6.92
C ASN A 421 7.76 -7.53 -5.78
N GLU A 422 7.42 -6.31 -5.33
CA GLU A 422 6.40 -6.09 -4.31
C GLU A 422 5.00 -6.52 -4.79
N ALA A 423 4.63 -6.18 -6.03
CA ALA A 423 3.38 -6.66 -6.64
C ALA A 423 3.36 -8.18 -6.78
N TYR A 424 4.49 -8.76 -7.17
CA TYR A 424 4.67 -10.20 -7.28
C TYR A 424 4.52 -10.90 -5.93
N GLN A 425 5.14 -10.37 -4.87
CA GLN A 425 5.01 -10.87 -3.51
C GLN A 425 3.56 -10.83 -3.03
N ALA A 426 2.86 -9.71 -3.26
CA ALA A 426 1.44 -9.58 -2.92
C ALA A 426 0.56 -10.61 -3.65
N LEU A 427 0.83 -10.84 -4.94
CA LEU A 427 0.12 -11.84 -5.74
C LEU A 427 0.38 -13.26 -5.23
N VAL A 428 1.64 -13.59 -4.95
CA VAL A 428 2.02 -14.91 -4.44
C VAL A 428 1.39 -15.17 -3.07
N ASN A 429 1.38 -14.19 -2.17
CA ASN A 429 0.71 -14.30 -0.86
C ASN A 429 -0.79 -14.59 -1.01
N LEU A 430 -1.47 -13.90 -1.93
CA LEU A 430 -2.90 -14.10 -2.19
C LEU A 430 -3.18 -15.50 -2.75
N ILE A 431 -2.33 -16.01 -3.64
CA ILE A 431 -2.43 -17.36 -4.20
C ILE A 431 -2.06 -18.43 -3.17
N ALA A 432 -1.10 -18.18 -2.28
CA ALA A 432 -0.75 -19.10 -1.19
C ALA A 432 -1.95 -19.35 -0.26
N LEU A 433 -2.78 -18.33 -0.03
CA LEU A 433 -4.03 -18.44 0.74
C LEU A 433 -5.17 -19.08 -0.05
N ASN A 434 -5.13 -19.04 -1.39
CA ASN A 434 -6.19 -19.52 -2.27
C ASN A 434 -5.62 -20.43 -3.39
N PRO A 435 -5.30 -21.70 -3.08
CA PRO A 435 -4.60 -22.60 -4.02
C PRO A 435 -5.37 -22.89 -5.31
N ASP A 436 -6.70 -22.75 -5.31
CA ASP A 436 -7.57 -23.08 -6.45
C ASP A 436 -7.23 -22.26 -7.72
N TYR A 437 -6.65 -21.07 -7.57
CA TYR A 437 -6.23 -20.23 -8.69
C TYR A 437 -5.02 -20.80 -9.46
N LEU A 438 -4.26 -21.74 -8.89
CA LEU A 438 -3.17 -22.41 -9.60
C LEU A 438 -3.65 -23.38 -10.70
N ASN A 439 -4.95 -23.68 -10.76
CA ASN A 439 -5.53 -24.44 -11.87
C ASN A 439 -5.47 -23.65 -13.20
N ASP A 440 -5.33 -22.32 -13.16
CA ASP A 440 -5.05 -21.52 -14.34
C ASP A 440 -3.60 -21.71 -14.80
N ALA A 441 -3.43 -22.47 -15.88
CA ALA A 441 -2.12 -22.75 -16.48
C ALA A 441 -1.39 -21.48 -16.97
N LEU A 442 -2.11 -20.43 -17.38
CA LEU A 442 -1.50 -19.18 -17.83
C LEU A 442 -0.92 -18.39 -16.65
N LEU A 443 -1.66 -18.33 -15.55
CA LEU A 443 -1.23 -17.68 -14.31
C LEU A 443 -0.01 -18.41 -13.71
N LEU A 444 -0.06 -19.74 -13.60
CA LEU A 444 1.05 -20.54 -13.08
C LEU A 444 2.32 -20.38 -13.93
N ASN A 445 2.19 -20.36 -15.26
CA ASN A 445 3.33 -20.17 -16.16
C ASN A 445 3.95 -18.77 -16.04
N MET A 446 3.12 -17.74 -15.81
CA MET A 446 3.60 -16.38 -15.52
C MET A 446 4.40 -16.35 -14.22
N LEU A 447 3.88 -16.95 -13.14
CA LEU A 447 4.56 -17.00 -11.84
C LEU A 447 5.92 -17.72 -11.94
N ARG A 448 5.97 -18.84 -12.68
CA ARG A 448 7.20 -19.63 -12.87
C ARG A 448 8.28 -18.92 -13.67
N ARG A 449 7.91 -18.02 -14.57
CA ARG A 449 8.84 -17.31 -15.48
C ARG A 449 9.28 -15.94 -14.97
N TYR A 450 8.80 -15.50 -13.81
CA TYR A 450 9.11 -14.20 -13.26
C TYR A 450 10.60 -14.09 -12.85
N PRO A 451 11.34 -13.04 -13.28
CA PRO A 451 12.74 -12.84 -12.92
C PRO A 451 12.88 -12.43 -11.45
N GLY A 452 13.78 -13.08 -10.71
CA GLY A 452 13.96 -12.81 -9.28
C GLY A 452 12.93 -13.48 -8.36
N LYS A 453 12.08 -14.38 -8.89
CA LYS A 453 11.07 -15.11 -8.10
C LYS A 453 11.67 -15.84 -6.90
N ASP A 454 12.85 -16.44 -7.03
CA ASP A 454 13.41 -17.29 -5.97
C ASP A 454 13.78 -16.45 -4.74
N GLY A 455 14.21 -15.19 -4.92
CA GLY A 455 14.45 -14.27 -3.81
C GLY A 455 13.16 -13.93 -3.05
N VAL A 456 12.11 -13.56 -3.78
CA VAL A 456 10.80 -13.23 -3.18
C VAL A 456 10.16 -14.46 -2.50
N LEU A 457 10.27 -15.64 -3.12
CA LEU A 457 9.78 -16.89 -2.53
C LEU A 457 10.50 -17.20 -1.23
N GLN A 458 11.83 -17.03 -1.17
CA GLN A 458 12.59 -17.27 0.05
C GLN A 458 12.27 -16.26 1.16
N GLU A 459 11.98 -15.01 0.82
CA GLU A 459 11.54 -14.00 1.79
C GLU A 459 10.17 -14.36 2.40
N ILE A 460 9.21 -14.80 1.58
CA ILE A 460 7.91 -15.30 2.07
C ILE A 460 8.12 -16.51 2.98
N VAL A 461 8.99 -17.44 2.58
CA VAL A 461 9.29 -18.65 3.36
C VAL A 461 9.96 -18.31 4.69
N HIS A 462 10.84 -17.32 4.71
CA HIS A 462 11.45 -16.83 5.94
C HIS A 462 10.39 -16.29 6.91
N HIS A 463 9.45 -15.46 6.43
CA HIS A 463 8.34 -14.96 7.25
C HIS A 463 7.43 -16.07 7.79
N LEU A 464 7.07 -17.05 6.94
CA LEU A 464 6.28 -18.20 7.39
C LEU A 464 7.04 -19.05 8.42
N SER A 465 8.35 -19.19 8.26
CA SER A 465 9.19 -19.92 9.21
C SER A 465 9.25 -19.20 10.56
N LEU A 466 9.42 -17.87 10.56
CA LEU A 466 9.35 -17.05 11.77
C LEU A 466 8.00 -17.19 12.48
N GLN A 467 6.89 -17.14 11.75
CA GLN A 467 5.56 -17.32 12.32
C GLN A 467 5.40 -18.70 13.01
N PHE A 468 5.96 -19.75 12.41
CA PHE A 468 5.97 -21.09 13.01
C PHE A 468 6.82 -21.12 14.29
N GLU A 469 8.03 -20.55 14.26
CA GLU A 469 8.91 -20.48 15.44
C GLU A 469 8.31 -19.67 16.58
N GLU A 470 7.65 -18.55 16.31
CA GLU A 470 6.97 -17.74 17.32
C GLU A 470 5.85 -18.53 17.99
N SER A 471 5.02 -19.22 17.19
CA SER A 471 3.96 -20.10 17.70
C SER A 471 4.53 -21.25 18.53
N PHE A 472 5.66 -21.81 18.10
CA PHE A 472 6.34 -22.90 18.81
C PHE A 472 6.96 -22.44 20.13
N ALA A 473 7.62 -21.28 20.14
CA ALA A 473 8.25 -20.70 21.33
C ALA A 473 7.21 -20.38 22.41
N GLU A 474 6.04 -19.83 22.03
CA GLU A 474 4.94 -19.57 22.97
C GLU A 474 4.52 -20.86 23.71
N ILE A 475 4.43 -21.97 22.98
CA ILE A 475 4.03 -23.26 23.54
C ILE A 475 5.10 -23.85 24.48
N LEU A 476 6.39 -23.61 24.20
CA LEU A 476 7.48 -24.08 25.06
C LEU A 476 7.58 -23.36 26.41
N THR A 477 7.04 -22.14 26.52
CA THR A 477 7.03 -21.38 27.79
C THR A 477 6.03 -21.90 28.82
N GLN A 478 5.11 -22.78 28.42
CA GLN A 478 4.09 -23.33 29.31
C GLN A 478 4.62 -24.58 30.06
N ASP A 479 4.37 -24.65 31.37
CA ASP A 479 4.87 -25.73 32.24
C ASP A 479 4.36 -27.14 31.82
N ALA A 480 3.17 -27.23 31.21
CA ALA A 480 2.58 -28.47 30.72
C ALA A 480 2.20 -28.39 29.23
N PHE A 481 2.66 -29.35 28.43
CA PHE A 481 2.26 -29.53 27.03
C PHE A 481 1.23 -30.64 26.95
N GLY A 482 0.00 -30.29 26.58
CA GLY A 482 -1.11 -31.20 26.38
C GLY A 482 -1.65 -31.14 24.95
N GLU A 483 -2.81 -31.76 24.75
CA GLU A 483 -3.47 -31.83 23.43
C GLU A 483 -3.86 -30.45 22.90
N GLU A 484 -4.35 -29.54 23.76
CA GLU A 484 -4.78 -28.19 23.36
C GLU A 484 -3.64 -27.37 22.75
N GLN A 485 -2.45 -27.41 23.35
CA GLN A 485 -1.26 -26.76 22.81
C GLN A 485 -0.81 -27.40 21.51
N PHE A 486 -0.98 -28.72 21.37
CA PHE A 486 -0.66 -29.38 20.11
C PHE A 486 -1.66 -29.03 19.00
N TYR A 487 -2.94 -28.82 19.30
CA TYR A 487 -3.93 -28.35 18.31
C TYR A 487 -3.53 -27.01 17.69
N THR A 488 -3.14 -26.03 18.51
CA THR A 488 -2.73 -24.71 18.00
C THR A 488 -1.47 -24.79 17.13
N LEU A 489 -0.49 -25.61 17.54
CA LEU A 489 0.71 -25.85 16.75
C LEU A 489 0.40 -26.61 15.45
N GLU A 490 -0.47 -27.60 15.51
CA GLU A 490 -0.81 -28.41 14.35
C GLU A 490 -1.60 -27.59 13.31
N ASP A 491 -2.51 -26.73 13.75
CA ASP A 491 -3.30 -25.87 12.86
C ASP A 491 -2.41 -24.81 12.18
N THR A 492 -1.49 -24.19 12.94
CA THR A 492 -0.50 -23.26 12.38
C THR A 492 0.42 -23.97 11.39
N TRP A 493 0.95 -25.14 11.75
CA TRP A 493 1.77 -25.98 10.87
C TRP A 493 1.03 -26.41 9.61
N LYS A 494 -0.21 -26.86 9.70
CA LYS A 494 -1.02 -27.27 8.52
C LYS A 494 -1.27 -26.09 7.58
N SER A 495 -1.58 -24.92 8.13
CA SER A 495 -1.78 -23.69 7.35
C SER A 495 -0.50 -23.32 6.60
N ILE A 496 0.63 -23.27 7.30
CA ILE A 496 1.94 -22.93 6.72
C ILE A 496 2.39 -23.99 5.71
N SER A 497 2.23 -25.27 6.00
CA SER A 497 2.60 -26.38 5.10
C SER A 497 1.80 -26.35 3.79
N LYS A 498 0.50 -26.01 3.84
CA LYS A 498 -0.31 -25.77 2.64
C LYS A 498 0.29 -24.63 1.80
N GLN A 499 0.63 -23.52 2.43
CA GLN A 499 1.24 -22.38 1.72
C GLN A 499 2.60 -22.76 1.12
N LEU A 500 3.50 -23.41 1.88
CA LEU A 500 4.80 -23.88 1.40
C LEU A 500 4.65 -24.85 0.21
N SER A 501 3.64 -25.73 0.24
CA SER A 501 3.35 -26.63 -0.88
C SER A 501 2.96 -25.86 -2.14
N VAL A 502 2.16 -24.79 -2.02
CA VAL A 502 1.80 -23.90 -3.12
C VAL A 502 3.04 -23.18 -3.67
N LEU A 503 3.91 -22.67 -2.80
CA LEU A 503 5.15 -22.00 -3.22
C LEU A 503 6.10 -22.95 -3.97
N SER A 504 6.18 -24.22 -3.54
CA SER A 504 6.99 -25.24 -4.21
C SER A 504 6.53 -25.56 -5.64
N LEU A 505 5.25 -25.30 -5.97
CA LEU A 505 4.74 -25.43 -7.34
C LEU A 505 5.22 -24.29 -8.26
N ILE A 506 5.62 -23.15 -7.69
CA ILE A 506 6.07 -21.95 -8.40
C ILE A 506 7.60 -21.94 -8.59
N GLY A 507 8.36 -22.32 -7.56
CA GLY A 507 9.82 -22.29 -7.56
C GLY A 507 10.45 -23.20 -6.50
N THR A 508 11.78 -23.19 -6.43
CA THR A 508 12.52 -23.99 -5.45
C THR A 508 12.55 -23.27 -4.11
N VAL A 509 11.96 -23.89 -3.10
CA VAL A 509 11.83 -23.37 -1.74
C VAL A 509 12.61 -24.27 -0.78
N SER A 510 13.27 -23.66 0.22
CA SER A 510 13.92 -24.38 1.31
C SER A 510 13.41 -23.81 2.63
N SER A 511 12.72 -24.63 3.44
CA SER A 511 12.16 -24.19 4.71
C SER A 511 12.68 -25.07 5.85
N PRO A 512 12.97 -24.48 7.03
CA PRO A 512 13.24 -25.24 8.25
C PRO A 512 11.97 -25.83 8.89
N VAL A 513 10.77 -25.43 8.43
CA VAL A 513 9.49 -25.93 8.95
C VAL A 513 9.36 -27.43 8.64
N PRO A 514 8.89 -28.26 9.58
CA PRO A 514 8.70 -29.69 9.36
C PRO A 514 7.85 -30.02 8.13
N HIS A 515 8.29 -30.97 7.31
CA HIS A 515 7.60 -31.31 6.04
C HIS A 515 6.47 -32.32 6.24
N ASP A 516 6.62 -33.20 7.23
CA ASP A 516 5.64 -34.22 7.55
C ASP A 516 5.30 -34.24 9.06
N LYS A 517 4.24 -34.97 9.40
CA LYS A 517 3.75 -35.03 10.79
C LYS A 517 4.77 -35.63 11.76
N TYR A 518 5.63 -36.55 11.31
CA TYR A 518 6.62 -37.18 12.17
C TYR A 518 7.82 -36.26 12.41
N GLU A 519 8.23 -35.47 11.40
CA GLU A 519 9.21 -34.39 11.60
C GLU A 519 8.69 -33.37 12.61
N LEU A 520 7.40 -32.98 12.54
CA LEU A 520 6.76 -32.10 13.52
C LEU A 520 6.81 -32.71 14.93
N PHE A 521 6.45 -34.00 15.05
CA PHE A 521 6.50 -34.70 16.32
C PHE A 521 7.91 -34.74 16.92
N THR A 522 8.93 -34.98 16.10
CA THR A 522 10.33 -34.95 16.54
C THR A 522 10.81 -33.54 16.88
N TYR A 523 10.35 -32.52 16.15
CA TYR A 523 10.65 -31.11 16.39
C TYR A 523 10.15 -30.68 17.78
N VAL A 524 8.90 -31.04 18.10
CA VAL A 524 8.32 -30.81 19.43
C VAL A 524 9.10 -31.54 20.52
N ALA A 525 9.45 -32.81 20.29
CA ALA A 525 10.20 -33.59 21.26
C ALA A 525 11.61 -33.01 21.53
N GLN A 526 12.30 -32.55 20.49
CA GLN A 526 13.61 -31.89 20.60
C GLN A 526 13.53 -30.58 21.38
N GLY A 527 12.57 -29.70 21.07
CA GLY A 527 12.37 -28.45 21.79
C GLY A 527 12.05 -28.68 23.27
N ARG A 528 11.17 -29.65 23.58
CA ARG A 528 10.82 -29.99 24.97
C ARG A 528 12.00 -30.58 25.73
N LEU A 529 12.82 -31.41 25.10
CA LEU A 529 14.03 -31.96 25.73
C LEU A 529 15.05 -30.86 26.06
N ALA A 530 15.19 -29.85 25.22
CA ALA A 530 16.11 -28.73 25.46
C ALA A 530 15.72 -27.87 26.68
N HIS A 531 14.41 -27.77 26.99
CA HIS A 531 13.88 -26.96 28.10
C HIS A 531 13.69 -27.72 29.43
N LEU A 532 13.61 -29.06 29.40
CA LEU A 532 13.41 -29.88 30.60
C LEU A 532 14.75 -30.28 31.24
N SER A 533 14.92 -30.03 32.54
CA SER A 533 16.09 -30.46 33.32
C SER A 533 16.05 -31.93 33.77
N GLU A 534 14.93 -32.63 33.55
CA GLU A 534 14.67 -34.01 33.97
C GLU A 534 14.16 -34.92 32.83
N LYS A 535 14.06 -36.23 33.13
CA LYS A 535 13.67 -37.33 32.22
C LYS A 535 12.40 -37.01 31.41
N MET A 536 12.56 -36.83 30.10
CA MET A 536 11.45 -36.71 29.16
C MET A 536 10.58 -38.00 29.14
N ASN A 537 9.30 -37.86 29.46
CA ASN A 537 8.32 -38.93 29.30
C ASN A 537 7.74 -38.93 27.87
N TYR A 538 8.39 -39.67 26.97
CA TYR A 538 7.97 -39.75 25.55
C TYR A 538 6.59 -40.39 25.36
N LYS A 539 6.08 -41.16 26.33
CA LYS A 539 4.71 -41.72 26.28
C LYS A 539 3.65 -40.68 26.60
N ALA A 540 3.89 -39.84 27.61
CA ALA A 540 3.01 -38.71 27.88
C ALA A 540 2.99 -37.72 26.70
N LEU A 541 4.15 -37.50 26.07
CA LEU A 541 4.24 -36.71 24.85
C LEU A 541 3.47 -37.35 23.68
N ALA A 542 3.56 -38.67 23.51
CA ALA A 542 2.77 -39.39 22.49
C ALA A 542 1.26 -39.15 22.67
N CYS A 543 0.76 -39.21 23.91
CA CYS A 543 -0.63 -38.88 24.21
C CYS A 543 -0.98 -37.44 23.82
N ALA A 544 -0.13 -36.46 24.15
CA ALA A 544 -0.34 -35.07 23.77
C ALA A 544 -0.35 -34.87 22.23
N LEU A 545 0.38 -35.70 21.48
CA LEU A 545 0.38 -35.75 20.02
C LEU A 545 -0.78 -36.58 19.43
N ARG A 546 -1.70 -37.06 20.29
CA ARG A 546 -2.87 -37.91 19.96
C ARG A 546 -2.47 -39.27 19.37
N LEU A 547 -1.36 -39.83 19.84
CA LEU A 547 -0.93 -41.18 19.53
C LEU A 547 -1.25 -42.11 20.71
N GLU A 548 -1.79 -43.29 20.41
CA GLU A 548 -1.96 -44.35 21.41
C GLU A 548 -0.59 -44.96 21.74
N PRO A 549 -0.11 -44.89 22.99
CA PRO A 549 1.25 -45.30 23.37
C PRO A 549 1.40 -46.82 23.54
N GLU A 550 0.91 -47.58 22.56
CA GLU A 550 0.94 -49.04 22.52
C GLU A 550 1.48 -49.54 21.18
N LEU A 551 2.39 -50.53 21.22
CA LEU A 551 2.85 -51.20 20.01
C LEU A 551 1.84 -52.28 19.59
N SER A 552 1.40 -52.26 18.34
CA SER A 552 0.58 -53.35 17.80
C SER A 552 1.41 -54.64 17.66
N ARG A 553 0.74 -55.81 17.67
CA ARG A 553 1.43 -57.11 17.60
C ARG A 553 1.93 -57.46 16.20
N ASP A 554 1.13 -57.17 15.17
CA ASP A 554 1.31 -57.78 13.85
C ASP A 554 1.88 -56.84 12.76
N TRP A 555 1.77 -55.51 12.91
CA TRP A 555 2.22 -54.52 11.92
C TRP A 555 2.97 -53.36 12.56
N VAL A 556 3.52 -52.44 11.76
CA VAL A 556 4.09 -51.17 12.26
C VAL A 556 2.97 -50.13 12.34
N ASN A 557 2.58 -49.71 13.55
CA ASN A 557 1.54 -48.68 13.76
C ASN A 557 2.14 -47.25 13.81
N GLU A 558 1.29 -46.23 13.91
CA GLU A 558 1.75 -44.83 13.93
C GLU A 558 2.63 -44.52 15.14
N TYR A 559 2.33 -45.11 16.29
CA TYR A 559 3.14 -44.97 17.49
C TYR A 559 4.53 -45.57 17.33
N GLU A 560 4.64 -46.78 16.76
CA GLU A 560 5.94 -47.39 16.45
C GLU A 560 6.74 -46.51 15.49
N ARG A 561 6.10 -45.99 14.44
CA ARG A 561 6.75 -45.07 13.50
C ARG A 561 7.25 -43.80 14.20
N TYR A 562 6.45 -43.21 15.08
CA TYR A 562 6.83 -42.06 15.91
C TYR A 562 8.02 -42.36 16.82
N VAL A 563 7.97 -43.48 17.53
CA VAL A 563 9.03 -43.91 18.46
C VAL A 563 10.34 -44.19 17.71
N ILE A 564 10.28 -44.72 16.48
CA ILE A 564 11.46 -44.87 15.62
C ILE A 564 12.01 -43.51 15.17
N GLU A 565 11.16 -42.56 14.77
CA GLU A 565 11.62 -41.21 14.39
C GLU A 565 12.17 -40.44 15.59
N LEU A 566 11.58 -40.59 16.78
CA LEU A 566 12.16 -40.09 18.04
C LEU A 566 13.55 -40.67 18.31
N LEU A 567 13.69 -41.99 18.14
CA LEU A 567 14.97 -42.69 18.34
C LEU A 567 16.05 -42.13 17.41
N ILE A 568 15.69 -41.80 16.18
CA ILE A 568 16.56 -41.21 15.16
C ILE A 568 16.91 -39.76 15.50
N ALA A 569 15.91 -38.94 15.87
CA ALA A 569 16.06 -37.51 16.08
C ALA A 569 16.69 -37.11 17.43
N LEU A 570 16.62 -37.98 18.45
CA LEU A 570 17.08 -37.67 19.82
C LEU A 570 18.34 -38.46 20.19
N ASP A 571 19.43 -37.75 20.50
CA ASP A 571 20.63 -38.36 21.10
C ASP A 571 20.54 -38.36 22.64
N HIS A 572 19.51 -39.03 23.19
CA HIS A 572 19.27 -39.12 24.64
C HIS A 572 19.23 -40.58 25.11
N GLU A 573 20.21 -40.97 25.94
CA GLU A 573 20.42 -42.37 26.35
C GLU A 573 19.26 -42.99 27.13
N PRO A 574 18.64 -42.32 28.14
CA PRO A 574 17.52 -42.89 28.89
C PRO A 574 16.28 -43.14 28.02
N THR A 575 15.98 -42.24 27.09
CA THR A 575 14.84 -42.39 26.17
C THR A 575 15.14 -43.51 25.16
N ARG A 576 16.36 -43.55 24.64
CA ARG A 576 16.83 -44.63 23.74
C ARG A 576 16.67 -46.00 24.38
N THR A 577 17.13 -46.18 25.63
CA THR A 577 17.07 -47.48 26.32
C THR A 577 15.63 -47.92 26.57
N GLN A 578 14.75 -47.01 26.97
CA GLN A 578 13.32 -47.28 27.15
C GLN A 578 12.66 -47.70 25.82
N ILE A 579 12.83 -46.93 24.76
CA ILE A 579 12.29 -47.21 23.42
C ILE A 579 12.78 -48.57 22.91
N VAL A 580 14.09 -48.82 23.00
CA VAL A 580 14.70 -50.08 22.57
C VAL A 580 14.15 -51.26 23.37
N SER A 581 13.96 -51.10 24.68
CA SER A 581 13.40 -52.18 25.51
C SER A 581 11.98 -52.54 25.07
N GLU A 582 11.16 -51.55 24.73
CA GLU A 582 9.80 -51.72 24.28
C GLU A 582 9.72 -52.39 22.90
N LEU A 583 10.57 -51.97 21.95
CA LEU A 583 10.69 -52.60 20.63
C LEU A 583 11.19 -54.05 20.72
N ASN A 584 12.15 -54.32 21.61
CA ASN A 584 12.65 -55.68 21.84
C ASN A 584 11.60 -56.59 22.52
N CYS A 585 10.71 -56.04 23.34
CA CYS A 585 9.58 -56.82 23.87
C CYS A 585 8.63 -57.28 22.75
N LYS A 586 8.43 -56.47 21.71
CA LYS A 586 7.61 -56.83 20.54
C LYS A 586 8.31 -57.85 19.62
N TYR A 587 9.54 -57.57 19.22
CA TYR A 587 10.24 -58.35 18.18
C TYR A 587 11.16 -59.46 18.73
N GLY A 588 11.24 -59.60 20.05
CA GLY A 588 12.16 -60.50 20.74
C GLY A 588 13.63 -60.05 20.68
N ALA A 589 14.54 -60.88 21.21
CA ALA A 589 15.97 -60.57 21.27
C ALA A 589 16.68 -60.52 19.89
N CYS A 590 15.99 -60.91 18.81
CA CYS A 590 16.58 -61.02 17.47
C CYS A 590 16.76 -59.69 16.74
N ALA A 591 16.31 -58.55 17.29
CA ALA A 591 16.53 -57.20 16.75
C ALA A 591 16.20 -57.04 15.24
N THR A 592 15.24 -57.81 14.73
CA THR A 592 14.87 -57.87 13.31
C THR A 592 14.37 -56.53 12.78
N TRP A 593 13.79 -55.71 13.66
CA TRP A 593 13.29 -54.37 13.38
C TRP A 593 14.36 -53.34 12.98
N ILE A 594 15.65 -53.59 13.26
CA ILE A 594 16.75 -52.71 12.88
C ILE A 594 16.92 -52.65 11.35
N GLY A 595 16.71 -53.79 10.67
CA GLY A 595 16.82 -53.91 9.22
C GLY A 595 15.57 -53.45 8.45
N HIS A 596 14.47 -53.14 9.16
CA HIS A 596 13.26 -52.64 8.52
C HIS A 596 13.47 -51.24 7.94
N LYS A 597 12.75 -50.97 6.84
CA LYS A 597 12.70 -49.65 6.24
C LYS A 597 11.51 -48.88 6.75
N TYR A 598 11.75 -47.85 7.55
CA TYR A 598 10.72 -46.93 8.00
C TYR A 598 10.76 -45.68 7.13
N GLY A 599 9.65 -45.35 6.48
CA GLY A 599 9.61 -44.25 5.49
C GLY A 599 10.59 -44.43 4.33
N GLY A 600 10.92 -45.67 3.96
CA GLY A 600 11.88 -45.98 2.89
C GLY A 600 13.35 -45.99 3.31
N ARG A 601 13.68 -45.59 4.54
CA ARG A 601 15.04 -45.51 5.08
C ARG A 601 15.31 -46.60 6.12
N THR A 602 16.52 -47.13 6.19
CA THR A 602 16.94 -47.98 7.31
C THR A 602 17.33 -47.12 8.50
N LEU A 603 17.29 -47.70 9.70
CA LEU A 603 17.66 -47.00 10.93
C LEU A 603 19.10 -46.46 10.88
N LEU A 604 20.03 -47.22 10.30
CA LEU A 604 21.41 -46.78 10.08
C LEU A 604 21.50 -45.57 9.14
N SER A 605 20.79 -45.60 8.00
CA SER A 605 20.80 -44.46 7.07
C SER A 605 20.20 -43.20 7.68
N ALA A 606 19.11 -43.33 8.45
CA ALA A 606 18.46 -42.20 9.08
C ALA A 606 19.29 -41.64 10.24
N ALA A 607 19.94 -42.50 11.03
CA ALA A 607 20.88 -42.08 12.07
C ALA A 607 22.09 -41.34 11.49
N ALA A 608 22.58 -41.77 10.32
CA ALA A 608 23.67 -41.11 9.61
C ALA A 608 23.27 -39.76 9.01
N GLU A 609 22.02 -39.61 8.54
CA GLU A 609 21.48 -38.34 8.06
C GLU A 609 21.30 -37.31 9.17
N GLN A 610 20.91 -37.75 10.37
CA GLN A 610 20.73 -36.86 11.53
C GLN A 610 22.01 -36.64 12.34
N GLY A 611 23.06 -37.45 12.12
CA GLY A 611 24.30 -37.37 12.90
C GLY A 611 24.19 -37.88 14.35
N ASN A 612 23.19 -38.71 14.66
CA ASN A 612 22.94 -39.23 16.02
C ASN A 612 24.02 -40.24 16.44
N SER A 613 25.09 -39.73 17.04
CA SER A 613 26.30 -40.49 17.35
C SER A 613 26.06 -41.54 18.41
N GLY A 614 25.19 -41.27 19.40
CA GLY A 614 24.81 -42.26 20.40
C GLY A 614 23.99 -43.41 19.82
N LEU A 615 23.07 -43.16 18.89
CA LEU A 615 22.33 -44.22 18.19
C LEU A 615 23.27 -45.04 17.31
N LEU A 616 24.21 -44.41 16.62
CA LEU A 616 25.25 -45.10 15.84
C LEU A 616 26.10 -46.03 16.74
N ARG A 617 26.59 -45.55 17.89
CA ARG A 617 27.31 -46.40 18.87
C ARG A 617 26.46 -47.59 19.33
N TRP A 618 25.17 -47.35 19.56
CA TRP A 618 24.24 -48.41 19.96
C TRP A 618 24.01 -49.44 18.84
N LEU A 619 23.85 -49.02 17.58
CA LEU A 619 23.68 -49.90 16.43
C LEU A 619 24.91 -50.76 16.16
N LEU A 620 26.11 -50.19 16.36
CA LEU A 620 27.39 -50.81 16.02
C LEU A 620 27.97 -51.70 17.14
N SER A 621 27.33 -51.75 18.32
CA SER A 621 27.80 -52.56 19.45
C SER A 621 27.15 -53.94 19.52
N GLY A 622 27.94 -54.95 19.89
CA GLY A 622 27.49 -56.34 20.11
C GLY A 622 27.12 -57.08 18.81
N GLU A 623 26.28 -58.12 18.93
CA GLU A 623 25.88 -59.00 17.81
C GLU A 623 25.03 -58.30 16.74
N ARG A 624 24.44 -57.13 17.05
CA ARG A 624 23.64 -56.32 16.12
C ARG A 624 24.45 -55.80 14.93
N ARG A 625 25.75 -55.60 15.09
CA ARG A 625 26.64 -55.23 13.98
C ARG A 625 26.58 -56.26 12.85
N LEU A 626 26.43 -57.54 13.18
CA LEU A 626 26.40 -58.63 12.21
C LEU A 626 25.15 -58.59 11.30
N THR A 627 24.11 -57.84 11.68
CA THR A 627 22.91 -57.67 10.86
C THR A 627 23.05 -56.58 9.80
N LEU A 628 24.08 -55.74 9.87
CA LEU A 628 24.27 -54.60 8.96
C LEU A 628 25.12 -55.00 7.75
N GLN A 629 24.71 -54.56 6.56
CA GLN A 629 25.47 -54.83 5.34
C GLN A 629 26.66 -53.85 5.22
N THR A 630 27.83 -54.35 4.79
CA THR A 630 29.03 -53.53 4.57
C THR A 630 28.77 -52.35 3.62
N LYS A 631 27.96 -52.56 2.56
CA LYS A 631 27.61 -51.48 1.62
C LYS A 631 26.81 -50.36 2.30
N GLU A 632 25.88 -50.70 3.18
CA GLU A 632 25.09 -49.72 3.93
C GLU A 632 25.95 -48.94 4.92
N LEU A 633 26.89 -49.62 5.60
CA LEU A 633 27.88 -48.97 6.48
C LEU A 633 28.76 -47.98 5.71
N THR A 634 29.28 -48.36 4.55
CA THR A 634 30.10 -47.45 3.72
C THR A 634 29.29 -46.25 3.21
N ALA A 635 28.01 -46.44 2.87
CA ALA A 635 27.13 -45.36 2.45
C ALA A 635 26.82 -44.40 3.61
N ALA A 636 26.54 -44.94 4.80
CA ALA A 636 26.30 -44.18 6.02
C ALA A 636 27.54 -43.34 6.41
N LEU A 637 28.73 -43.94 6.37
CA LEU A 637 30.00 -43.26 6.65
C LEU A 637 30.23 -42.07 5.71
N LEU A 638 30.03 -42.26 4.41
CA LEU A 638 30.18 -41.17 3.44
C LEU A 638 29.10 -40.10 3.58
N ARG A 639 27.87 -40.48 3.97
CA ARG A 639 26.78 -39.53 4.19
C ARG A 639 27.06 -38.63 5.40
N LEU A 640 27.54 -39.20 6.51
CA LEU A 640 27.98 -38.45 7.70
C LEU A 640 29.05 -37.42 7.33
N ALA A 641 30.09 -37.83 6.61
CA ALA A 641 31.16 -36.93 6.19
C ALA A 641 30.68 -35.84 5.21
N GLN A 642 29.72 -36.14 4.33
CA GLN A 642 29.14 -35.14 3.42
C GLN A 642 28.33 -34.07 4.16
N LEU A 643 27.60 -34.49 5.20
CA LEU A 643 26.78 -33.59 6.04
C LEU A 643 27.57 -32.92 7.17
N GLY A 644 28.84 -33.29 7.37
CA GLY A 644 29.71 -32.71 8.40
C GLY A 644 29.55 -33.30 9.80
N HIS A 645 28.93 -34.48 9.93
CA HIS A 645 28.72 -35.16 11.21
C HIS A 645 29.94 -36.01 11.61
N TRP A 646 31.06 -35.34 11.91
CA TRP A 646 32.37 -35.97 12.11
C TRP A 646 32.48 -36.84 13.37
N GLN A 647 31.72 -36.55 14.42
CA GLN A 647 31.64 -37.43 15.60
C GLN A 647 31.05 -38.81 15.25
N GLY A 648 30.09 -38.86 14.33
CA GLY A 648 29.51 -40.11 13.84
C GLY A 648 30.48 -40.87 12.93
N VAL A 649 31.30 -40.15 12.15
CA VAL A 649 32.41 -40.72 11.36
C VAL A 649 33.39 -41.41 12.30
N GLU A 650 33.85 -40.72 13.35
CA GLU A 650 34.77 -41.28 14.35
C GLU A 650 34.24 -42.58 14.97
N VAL A 651 32.97 -42.59 15.40
CA VAL A 651 32.32 -43.79 15.96
C VAL A 651 32.34 -44.98 15.01
N ILE A 652 32.08 -44.76 13.71
CA ILE A 652 32.12 -45.85 12.73
C ILE A 652 33.56 -46.33 12.51
N LEU A 653 34.54 -45.42 12.45
CA LEU A 653 35.96 -45.77 12.26
C LEU A 653 36.54 -46.54 13.45
N GLU A 654 36.18 -46.16 14.69
CA GLU A 654 36.59 -46.84 15.91
C GLU A 654 36.09 -48.29 15.96
N VAL A 655 34.83 -48.51 15.59
CA VAL A 655 34.18 -49.82 15.73
C VAL A 655 34.38 -50.71 14.50
N CYS A 656 34.39 -50.13 13.30
CA CYS A 656 34.41 -50.84 12.02
C CYS A 656 35.52 -50.35 11.08
N PRO A 657 36.81 -50.38 11.47
CA PRO A 657 37.90 -49.92 10.61
C PRO A 657 38.03 -50.73 9.31
N GLU A 658 37.55 -51.97 9.28
CA GLU A 658 37.67 -52.87 8.12
C GLU A 658 36.82 -52.47 6.89
N ILE A 659 35.89 -51.51 7.04
CA ILE A 659 35.07 -51.03 5.92
C ILE A 659 35.81 -50.00 5.05
N LEU A 660 36.97 -49.53 5.52
CA LEU A 660 37.80 -48.58 4.80
C LEU A 660 38.53 -49.28 3.65
N ASP A 661 38.24 -48.83 2.43
CA ASP A 661 39.11 -49.06 1.28
C ASP A 661 39.87 -47.77 0.92
N LYS A 662 40.91 -47.91 0.08
CA LYS A 662 41.72 -46.76 -0.37
C LYS A 662 40.91 -45.63 -1.02
N LYS A 663 39.74 -45.95 -1.58
CA LYS A 663 38.87 -44.97 -2.26
C LYS A 663 38.07 -44.17 -1.23
N ILE A 664 37.55 -44.83 -0.20
CA ILE A 664 36.80 -44.25 0.91
C ILE A 664 37.74 -43.41 1.77
N GLU A 665 38.90 -43.92 2.16
CA GLU A 665 39.93 -43.18 2.91
C GLU A 665 40.29 -41.87 2.23
N LYS A 666 40.58 -41.92 0.91
CA LYS A 666 40.87 -40.73 0.09
C LYS A 666 39.68 -39.75 0.09
N ARG A 667 38.45 -40.24 -0.05
CA ARG A 667 37.26 -39.38 -0.11
C ARG A 667 36.99 -38.71 1.24
N LEU A 668 37.14 -39.44 2.35
CA LEU A 668 37.02 -38.92 3.70
C LEU A 668 38.07 -37.85 3.99
N LEU A 669 39.33 -38.09 3.61
CA LEU A 669 40.40 -37.10 3.78
C LEU A 669 40.07 -35.79 3.03
N PHE A 670 39.56 -35.89 1.81
CA PHE A 670 39.21 -34.70 1.02
C PHE A 670 38.04 -33.93 1.64
N LEU A 671 37.02 -34.63 2.14
CA LEU A 671 35.89 -34.00 2.81
C LEU A 671 36.31 -33.36 4.14
N ALA A 672 37.16 -34.04 4.93
CA ALA A 672 37.66 -33.53 6.20
C ALA A 672 38.51 -32.26 6.00
N ALA A 673 39.35 -32.25 4.95
CA ALA A 673 40.12 -31.08 4.57
C ALA A 673 39.23 -29.93 4.05
N GLU A 674 38.18 -30.23 3.28
CA GLU A 674 37.24 -29.24 2.75
C GLU A 674 36.29 -28.66 3.81
N GLN A 675 36.19 -29.26 5.00
CA GLN A 675 35.26 -28.89 6.10
C GLN A 675 35.97 -28.56 7.43
N ASP A 676 37.25 -28.20 7.40
CA ASP A 676 38.10 -27.80 8.55
C ASP A 676 38.19 -28.80 9.71
N GLN A 677 38.19 -30.11 9.43
CA GLN A 677 38.26 -31.13 10.48
C GLN A 677 39.68 -31.60 10.76
N LEU A 678 40.45 -30.76 11.44
CA LEU A 678 41.86 -31.03 11.75
C LEU A 678 42.07 -32.38 12.46
N VAL A 679 41.28 -32.69 13.49
CA VAL A 679 41.41 -33.94 14.26
C VAL A 679 41.20 -35.16 13.37
N MET A 680 40.16 -35.13 12.52
CA MET A 680 39.88 -36.24 11.60
C MET A 680 40.95 -36.34 10.50
N VAL A 681 41.49 -35.21 10.02
CA VAL A 681 42.60 -35.22 9.05
C VAL A 681 43.84 -35.91 9.67
N HIS A 682 44.19 -35.59 10.91
CA HIS A 682 45.28 -36.26 11.63
C HIS A 682 45.03 -37.77 11.74
N GLN A 683 43.88 -38.16 12.29
CA GLN A 683 43.52 -39.56 12.47
C GLN A 683 43.54 -40.33 11.13
N LEU A 684 42.99 -39.76 10.05
CA LEU A 684 42.98 -40.42 8.74
C LEU A 684 44.38 -40.57 8.15
N ILE A 685 45.28 -39.61 8.34
CA ILE A 685 46.68 -39.69 7.85
C ILE A 685 47.48 -40.71 8.66
N GLU A 686 47.24 -40.82 9.97
CA GLU A 686 47.86 -41.85 10.80
C GLU A 686 47.38 -43.27 10.42
N LEU A 687 46.08 -43.42 10.16
CA LEU A 687 45.47 -44.69 9.76
C LEU A 687 45.81 -45.08 8.32
N GLY A 688 45.82 -44.11 7.40
CA GLY A 688 46.01 -44.29 5.97
C GLY A 688 47.39 -43.82 5.51
N LYS A 689 48.23 -44.75 5.05
CA LYS A 689 49.50 -44.41 4.36
C LYS A 689 49.22 -43.80 2.98
N PHE A 690 48.83 -42.53 2.94
CA PHE A 690 48.53 -41.79 1.72
C PHE A 690 49.81 -41.45 0.94
N THR A 691 49.66 -41.31 -0.37
CA THR A 691 50.75 -40.79 -1.22
C THR A 691 50.75 -39.26 -1.22
N ASP A 692 51.90 -38.65 -1.48
CA ASP A 692 52.06 -37.19 -1.54
C ASP A 692 51.05 -36.52 -2.47
N ASN A 693 50.68 -37.16 -3.58
CA ASN A 693 49.68 -36.63 -4.52
C ASN A 693 48.28 -36.54 -3.90
N VAL A 694 47.93 -37.48 -3.02
CA VAL A 694 46.65 -37.47 -2.30
C VAL A 694 46.68 -36.40 -1.23
N LEU A 695 47.75 -36.32 -0.43
CA LEU A 695 47.90 -35.28 0.57
C LEU A 695 47.93 -33.88 -0.06
N GLN A 696 48.57 -33.74 -1.22
CA GLN A 696 48.57 -32.49 -1.97
C GLN A 696 47.18 -32.10 -2.47
N SER A 697 46.38 -33.08 -2.90
CA SER A 697 45.00 -32.81 -3.31
C SER A 697 44.13 -32.40 -2.12
N ALA A 698 44.35 -32.99 -0.94
CA ALA A 698 43.69 -32.60 0.30
C ALA A 698 44.09 -31.18 0.73
N LEU A 699 45.38 -30.82 0.60
CA LEU A 699 45.87 -29.47 0.86
C LEU A 699 45.24 -28.44 -0.08
N VAL A 700 45.16 -28.72 -1.38
CA VAL A 700 44.46 -27.85 -2.33
C VAL A 700 42.99 -27.66 -1.93
N LYS A 701 42.32 -28.72 -1.46
CA LYS A 701 40.93 -28.64 -1.00
C LYS A 701 40.77 -27.77 0.25
N ALA A 702 41.62 -27.93 1.27
CA ALA A 702 41.60 -27.07 2.46
C ALA A 702 41.88 -25.60 2.12
N VAL A 703 42.88 -25.35 1.27
CA VAL A 703 43.25 -24.00 0.83
C VAL A 703 42.11 -23.37 0.03
N GLU A 704 41.58 -24.02 -1.01
CA GLU A 704 40.45 -23.45 -1.79
C GLU A 704 39.15 -23.31 -0.97
N ALA A 705 39.00 -24.10 0.10
CA ALA A 705 37.88 -23.98 1.02
C ALA A 705 38.01 -22.84 2.03
N GLY A 706 39.22 -22.30 2.22
CA GLY A 706 39.48 -21.20 3.15
C GLY A 706 39.73 -21.63 4.59
N HIS A 707 40.30 -22.83 4.82
CA HIS A 707 40.51 -23.38 6.17
C HIS A 707 42.00 -23.40 6.55
N SER A 708 42.45 -22.42 7.36
CA SER A 708 43.88 -22.23 7.62
C SER A 708 44.50 -23.31 8.49
N LYS A 709 43.77 -23.86 9.46
CA LYS A 709 44.28 -24.85 10.42
C LYS A 709 44.72 -26.13 9.72
N VAL A 710 43.84 -26.71 8.90
CA VAL A 710 44.16 -27.90 8.10
C VAL A 710 45.23 -27.59 7.05
N ALA A 711 45.14 -26.43 6.38
CA ALA A 711 46.14 -26.05 5.39
C ALA A 711 47.53 -25.91 6.01
N HIS A 712 47.65 -25.24 7.16
CA HIS A 712 48.89 -25.05 7.91
C HIS A 712 49.47 -26.40 8.36
N TYR A 713 48.63 -27.30 8.88
CA TYR A 713 49.08 -28.64 9.25
C TYR A 713 49.68 -29.39 8.05
N LEU A 714 48.95 -29.48 6.93
CA LEU A 714 49.41 -30.18 5.74
C LEU A 714 50.65 -29.52 5.09
N LEU A 715 50.82 -28.21 5.21
CA LEU A 715 52.02 -27.51 4.73
C LEU A 715 53.27 -27.84 5.57
N ASN A 716 53.10 -28.17 6.85
CA ASN A 716 54.21 -28.54 7.74
C ASN A 716 54.69 -29.99 7.52
N GLU A 717 53.88 -30.84 6.89
CA GLU A 717 54.23 -32.22 6.50
C GLU A 717 55.13 -32.29 5.23
N GLU A 718 55.93 -31.26 4.97
CA GLU A 718 56.82 -31.11 3.80
C GLU A 718 56.11 -31.19 2.42
N ILE A 719 54.79 -31.00 2.38
CA ILE A 719 54.01 -31.04 1.15
C ILE A 719 54.26 -29.76 0.34
N ARG A 720 54.45 -29.91 -0.98
CA ARG A 720 54.63 -28.77 -1.89
C ARG A 720 53.43 -27.80 -1.81
N PRO A 721 53.64 -26.49 -1.60
CA PRO A 721 52.52 -25.54 -1.52
C PRO A 721 51.69 -25.47 -2.82
N PRO A 722 50.36 -25.27 -2.72
CA PRO A 722 49.49 -25.03 -3.86
C PRO A 722 49.87 -23.81 -4.69
N ARG A 723 49.24 -23.69 -5.88
CA ARG A 723 49.40 -22.49 -6.72
C ARG A 723 48.79 -21.28 -6.03
N ALA A 724 49.35 -20.10 -6.29
CA ALA A 724 48.86 -18.85 -5.71
C ALA A 724 47.38 -18.55 -6.02
N VAL A 725 46.85 -19.06 -7.15
CA VAL A 725 45.41 -18.96 -7.49
C VAL A 725 44.54 -19.71 -6.47
N SER A 726 45.00 -20.85 -5.94
CA SER A 726 44.26 -21.58 -4.91
C SER A 726 44.24 -20.78 -3.60
N PHE A 727 45.35 -20.16 -3.22
CA PHE A 727 45.42 -19.25 -2.06
C PHE A 727 44.50 -18.04 -2.22
N ALA A 728 44.43 -17.45 -3.42
CA ALA A 728 43.52 -16.34 -3.70
C ALA A 728 42.04 -16.75 -3.55
N LYS A 729 41.65 -17.94 -4.04
CA LYS A 729 40.30 -18.49 -3.81
C LYS A 729 40.02 -18.73 -2.32
N GLY A 730 40.99 -19.31 -1.62
CA GLY A 730 40.91 -19.58 -0.19
C GLY A 730 40.71 -18.33 0.64
N PHE A 731 41.56 -17.32 0.38
CA PHE A 731 41.47 -16.00 0.96
C PHE A 731 40.09 -15.39 0.76
N ARG A 732 39.59 -15.38 -0.49
CA ARG A 732 38.25 -14.87 -0.81
C ARG A 732 37.16 -15.59 -0.03
N LYS A 733 37.21 -16.91 0.04
CA LYS A 733 36.20 -17.71 0.74
C LYS A 733 36.24 -17.51 2.26
N ALA A 734 37.43 -17.46 2.86
CA ALA A 734 37.62 -17.18 4.27
C ALA A 734 37.13 -15.77 4.65
N PHE A 735 37.44 -14.77 3.81
CA PHE A 735 37.01 -13.38 4.00
C PHE A 735 35.49 -13.24 3.95
N LEU A 736 34.83 -13.77 2.92
CA LEU A 736 33.38 -13.70 2.78
C LEU A 736 32.62 -14.49 3.86
N ALA A 737 33.28 -15.46 4.51
CA ALA A 737 32.74 -16.17 5.66
C ALA A 737 32.96 -15.44 7.00
N GLY A 738 33.62 -14.27 6.99
CA GLY A 738 33.96 -13.49 8.20
C GLY A 738 35.07 -14.11 9.06
N SER A 739 35.81 -15.08 8.52
CA SER A 739 36.88 -15.78 9.24
C SER A 739 38.20 -15.03 9.08
N TRP A 740 38.36 -13.93 9.84
CA TRP A 740 39.49 -12.99 9.71
C TRP A 740 40.88 -13.65 9.89
N LEU A 741 41.02 -14.56 10.86
CA LEU A 741 42.28 -15.28 11.09
C LEU A 741 42.67 -16.16 9.90
N ASP A 742 41.69 -16.85 9.30
CA ASP A 742 41.91 -17.67 8.12
C ASP A 742 42.27 -16.80 6.90
N ALA A 743 41.57 -15.68 6.73
CA ALA A 743 41.86 -14.73 5.67
C ALA A 743 43.27 -14.13 5.81
N GLN A 744 43.65 -13.70 7.01
CA GLN A 744 45.00 -13.21 7.30
C GLN A 744 46.06 -14.26 7.00
N PHE A 745 45.84 -15.52 7.38
CA PHE A 745 46.76 -16.62 7.07
C PHE A 745 46.98 -16.78 5.55
N PHE A 746 45.91 -16.83 4.75
CA PHE A 746 46.06 -17.02 3.30
C PHE A 746 46.65 -15.80 2.60
N ALA A 747 46.36 -14.59 3.10
CA ALA A 747 46.95 -13.36 2.61
C ALA A 747 48.43 -13.22 2.98
N SER A 748 48.82 -13.66 4.18
CA SER A 748 50.20 -13.59 4.69
C SER A 748 51.10 -14.70 4.19
N TYR A 749 50.53 -15.83 3.76
CA TYR A 749 51.32 -17.00 3.36
C TYR A 749 52.34 -16.70 2.25
N LYS A 750 51.96 -15.93 1.22
CA LYS A 750 52.88 -15.50 0.17
C LYS A 750 52.40 -14.25 -0.57
N THR A 751 53.33 -13.36 -0.88
CA THR A 751 53.06 -12.22 -1.77
C THR A 751 52.72 -12.71 -3.19
N SER A 752 51.54 -12.34 -3.68
CA SER A 752 51.05 -12.78 -4.99
C SER A 752 50.15 -11.73 -5.66
N PRO A 753 50.34 -11.44 -6.96
CA PRO A 753 49.43 -10.58 -7.72
C PRO A 753 47.98 -11.08 -7.71
N SER A 754 47.77 -12.41 -7.67
CA SER A 754 46.42 -12.98 -7.62
C SER A 754 45.71 -12.66 -6.31
N VAL A 755 46.42 -12.71 -5.18
CA VAL A 755 45.85 -12.38 -3.87
C VAL A 755 45.59 -10.89 -3.75
N ARG A 756 46.51 -10.04 -4.23
CA ARG A 756 46.30 -8.57 -4.28
C ARG A 756 45.08 -8.18 -5.11
N HIS A 757 44.88 -8.84 -6.25
CA HIS A 757 43.69 -8.62 -7.05
C HIS A 757 42.41 -8.96 -6.27
N GLU A 758 42.39 -10.06 -5.53
CA GLU A 758 41.25 -10.40 -4.65
C GLU A 758 41.09 -9.41 -3.50
N VAL A 759 42.18 -8.93 -2.88
CA VAL A 759 42.15 -7.88 -1.84
C VAL A 759 41.46 -6.62 -2.38
N HIS A 760 41.83 -6.16 -3.58
CA HIS A 760 41.16 -5.04 -4.23
C HIS A 760 39.66 -5.31 -4.44
N GLN A 761 39.29 -6.46 -5.03
CA GLN A 761 37.88 -6.79 -5.29
C GLN A 761 37.06 -6.86 -4.00
N LEU A 762 37.63 -7.43 -2.94
CA LEU A 762 36.98 -7.55 -1.64
C LEU A 762 36.90 -6.22 -0.90
N LEU A 763 37.86 -5.31 -1.09
CA LEU A 763 37.81 -3.96 -0.53
C LEU A 763 36.62 -3.19 -1.10
N ILE A 764 36.46 -3.20 -2.43
CA ILE A 764 35.30 -2.58 -3.09
C ILE A 764 33.99 -3.26 -2.70
N HIS A 765 33.96 -4.59 -2.64
CA HIS A 765 32.79 -5.34 -2.16
C HIS A 765 32.40 -4.93 -0.73
N SER A 766 33.38 -4.82 0.17
CA SER A 766 33.13 -4.45 1.57
C SER A 766 32.57 -3.04 1.69
N VAL A 767 33.03 -2.09 0.85
CA VAL A 767 32.44 -0.74 0.79
C VAL A 767 30.98 -0.77 0.31
N LEU A 768 30.66 -1.54 -0.73
CA LEU A 768 29.30 -1.65 -1.25
C LEU A 768 28.32 -2.27 -0.25
N HIS A 769 28.80 -3.16 0.61
CA HIS A 769 28.02 -3.84 1.66
C HIS A 769 28.16 -3.23 3.05
N GLN A 770 28.86 -2.09 3.19
CA GLN A 770 29.13 -1.39 4.46
C GLN A 770 29.81 -2.29 5.53
N ASP A 771 30.64 -3.25 5.10
CA ASP A 771 31.37 -4.14 5.99
C ASP A 771 32.64 -3.48 6.53
N LYS A 772 32.48 -2.73 7.62
CA LYS A 772 33.57 -2.04 8.31
C LYS A 772 34.67 -3.00 8.80
N ALA A 773 34.27 -4.13 9.39
CA ALA A 773 35.23 -5.11 9.93
C ALA A 773 36.05 -5.74 8.81
N GLY A 774 35.44 -5.99 7.65
CA GLY A 774 36.12 -6.43 6.45
C GLY A 774 37.16 -5.43 5.95
N ILE A 775 36.81 -4.14 5.90
CA ILE A 775 37.75 -3.09 5.47
C ILE A 775 38.93 -2.98 6.44
N GLU A 776 38.68 -2.96 7.76
CA GLU A 776 39.73 -2.95 8.78
C GLU A 776 40.66 -4.17 8.62
N CYS A 777 40.09 -5.36 8.45
CA CYS A 777 40.87 -6.58 8.23
C CYS A 777 41.75 -6.51 6.97
N LEU A 778 41.26 -5.93 5.87
CA LEU A 778 42.05 -5.77 4.63
C LEU A 778 43.17 -4.74 4.79
N CYS A 779 42.90 -3.64 5.49
CA CYS A 779 43.88 -2.59 5.76
C CYS A 779 44.96 -3.04 6.75
N ASP A 780 44.66 -3.98 7.65
CA ASP A 780 45.59 -4.52 8.64
C ASP A 780 46.43 -5.72 8.13
N LEU A 781 46.34 -6.07 6.84
CA LEU A 781 47.09 -7.19 6.27
C LEU A 781 48.60 -6.94 6.29
N GLU A 782 49.37 -7.87 6.88
CA GLU A 782 50.84 -7.80 6.91
C GLU A 782 51.50 -7.98 5.52
N CYS A 783 50.81 -8.64 4.59
CA CYS A 783 51.27 -8.89 3.23
C CYS A 783 50.10 -8.80 2.27
N ASN A 784 50.38 -8.34 1.04
CA ASN A 784 49.34 -8.07 0.03
C ASN A 784 48.34 -7.00 0.50
N GLU A 785 48.78 -6.04 1.33
CA GLU A 785 48.01 -4.86 1.72
C GLU A 785 47.45 -4.13 0.49
N PRO A 786 46.25 -3.51 0.61
CA PRO A 786 45.69 -2.70 -0.45
C PRO A 786 46.64 -1.55 -0.77
N ASP A 787 46.86 -1.28 -2.06
CA ASP A 787 47.71 -0.18 -2.45
C ASP A 787 46.97 1.17 -2.40
N GLN A 788 47.70 2.26 -2.63
CA GLN A 788 47.12 3.61 -2.64
C GLN A 788 45.98 3.75 -3.66
N HIS A 789 46.06 3.06 -4.80
CA HIS A 789 45.01 3.13 -5.83
C HIS A 789 43.73 2.43 -5.36
N ASP A 790 43.87 1.27 -4.72
CA ASP A 790 42.77 0.50 -4.15
C ASP A 790 42.00 1.33 -3.11
N ILE A 791 42.74 2.00 -2.20
CA ILE A 791 42.15 2.83 -1.14
C ILE A 791 41.47 4.08 -1.72
N GLU A 792 42.07 4.74 -2.71
CA GLU A 792 41.44 5.88 -3.39
C GLU A 792 40.14 5.49 -4.09
N GLN A 793 40.11 4.34 -4.75
CA GLN A 793 38.91 3.85 -5.42
C GLN A 793 37.81 3.48 -4.40
N ALA A 794 38.18 2.84 -3.29
CA ALA A 794 37.28 2.51 -2.19
C ALA A 794 36.69 3.77 -1.54
N PHE A 795 37.52 4.79 -1.32
CA PHE A 795 37.09 6.10 -0.80
C PHE A 795 36.12 6.81 -1.77
N GLU A 796 36.41 6.79 -3.06
CA GLU A 796 35.52 7.37 -4.09
C GLU A 796 34.17 6.65 -4.18
N GLU A 797 34.15 5.33 -4.00
CA GLU A 797 32.91 4.53 -3.99
C GLU A 797 32.11 4.77 -2.71
N ALA A 798 32.76 4.89 -1.55
CA ALA A 798 32.10 5.29 -0.30
C ALA A 798 31.44 6.68 -0.43
N ALA A 799 32.12 7.63 -1.08
CA ALA A 799 31.57 8.96 -1.35
C ALA A 799 30.37 8.91 -2.31
N LYS A 800 30.42 8.01 -3.29
CA LYS A 800 29.31 7.77 -4.22
C LYS A 800 28.08 7.20 -3.51
N MET A 801 28.25 6.39 -2.47
CA MET A 801 27.17 5.82 -1.65
C MET A 801 26.68 6.76 -0.54
N GLY A 802 27.49 7.76 -0.18
CA GLY A 802 27.17 8.72 0.88
C GLY A 802 27.56 8.27 2.29
N GLU A 803 28.38 7.22 2.42
CA GLU A 803 28.72 6.59 3.71
C GLU A 803 29.83 7.35 4.45
N VAL A 804 29.44 8.27 5.33
CA VAL A 804 30.36 9.14 6.07
C VAL A 804 31.30 8.35 6.98
N GLU A 805 30.82 7.29 7.63
CA GLU A 805 31.65 6.46 8.53
C GLU A 805 32.79 5.76 7.79
N LEU A 806 32.54 5.31 6.56
CA LEU A 806 33.57 4.68 5.71
C LEU A 806 34.57 5.72 5.18
N LEU A 807 34.10 6.93 4.84
CA LEU A 807 34.99 8.04 4.46
C LEU A 807 35.93 8.41 5.61
N GLU A 808 35.41 8.43 6.84
CA GLU A 808 36.22 8.66 8.05
C GLU A 808 37.25 7.56 8.26
N LEU A 809 36.84 6.30 8.10
CA LEU A 809 37.74 5.16 8.21
C LEU A 809 38.93 5.27 7.24
N PHE A 810 38.68 5.53 5.96
CA PHE A 810 39.75 5.67 4.97
C PHE A 810 40.65 6.90 5.22
N CYS A 811 40.10 8.00 5.72
CA CYS A 811 40.89 9.17 6.13
C CYS A 811 41.81 8.90 7.33
N ASN A 812 41.44 7.94 8.17
CA ASN A 812 42.21 7.50 9.33
C ASN A 812 43.10 6.27 9.05
N SER A 813 43.01 5.69 7.84
CA SER A 813 43.86 4.57 7.42
C SER A 813 45.32 4.99 7.19
N THR A 814 46.20 3.99 7.05
CA THR A 814 47.62 4.14 6.70
C THR A 814 47.80 4.87 5.36
N TYR A 815 46.95 4.59 4.37
CA TYR A 815 46.97 5.21 3.05
C TYR A 815 45.89 6.29 2.94
N GLN A 816 46.24 7.52 3.27
CA GLN A 816 45.26 8.62 3.22
C GLN A 816 44.90 8.98 1.76
N PRO A 817 43.63 9.28 1.45
CA PRO A 817 43.21 9.72 0.12
C PRO A 817 43.98 10.96 -0.33
N THR A 818 44.48 10.93 -1.57
CA THR A 818 45.19 12.09 -2.15
C THR A 818 44.22 13.18 -2.58
N LEU A 819 44.72 14.41 -2.82
CA LEU A 819 43.91 15.53 -3.28
C LEU A 819 43.07 15.18 -4.54
N PRO A 820 43.62 14.54 -5.60
CA PRO A 820 42.81 14.12 -6.74
C PRO A 820 41.66 13.17 -6.37
N SER A 821 41.89 12.21 -5.46
CA SER A 821 40.84 11.31 -4.99
C SER A 821 39.78 12.04 -4.19
N ILE A 822 40.16 12.98 -3.32
CA ILE A 822 39.24 13.85 -2.56
C ILE A 822 38.36 14.68 -3.49
N GLU A 823 38.91 15.23 -4.56
CA GLU A 823 38.14 16.00 -5.55
C GLU A 823 37.23 15.10 -6.40
N ARG A 824 37.66 13.88 -6.75
CA ARG A 824 36.81 12.89 -7.41
C ARG A 824 35.67 12.43 -6.50
N ALA A 825 35.95 12.14 -5.24
CA ALA A 825 34.99 11.77 -4.21
C ALA A 825 33.95 12.88 -4.00
N LEU A 826 34.39 14.14 -3.91
CA LEU A 826 33.48 15.30 -3.84
C LEU A 826 32.52 15.34 -5.03
N ASN A 827 33.02 15.13 -6.25
CA ASN A 827 32.19 15.09 -7.45
C ASN A 827 31.22 13.90 -7.46
N ARG A 828 31.65 12.72 -6.97
CA ARG A 828 30.81 11.52 -6.85
C ARG A 828 29.68 11.71 -5.83
N ALA A 829 29.99 12.19 -4.63
CA ALA A 829 29.00 12.50 -3.60
C ALA A 829 27.99 13.54 -4.10
N THR A 830 28.50 14.59 -4.76
CA THR A 830 27.66 15.67 -5.30
C THR A 830 26.75 15.20 -6.43
N LYS A 831 27.24 14.35 -7.34
CA LYS A 831 26.45 13.83 -8.46
C LYS A 831 25.30 12.93 -8.00
N ASN A 832 25.43 12.27 -6.84
CA ASN A 832 24.40 11.40 -6.28
C ASN A 832 23.58 12.07 -5.16
N GLY A 833 23.85 13.33 -4.83
CA GLY A 833 23.04 14.10 -3.89
C GLY A 833 23.32 13.85 -2.41
N HIS A 834 24.45 13.25 -2.05
CA HIS A 834 24.81 12.94 -0.66
C HIS A 834 25.38 14.16 0.07
N GLU A 835 24.49 14.98 0.65
CA GLU A 835 24.86 16.22 1.35
C GLU A 835 25.85 16.00 2.50
N GLU A 836 25.62 14.99 3.35
CA GLU A 836 26.46 14.74 4.52
C GLU A 836 27.88 14.31 4.13
N ALA A 837 28.02 13.50 3.08
CA ALA A 837 29.32 13.14 2.51
C ALA A 837 30.02 14.36 1.90
N VAL A 838 29.29 15.25 1.22
CA VAL A 838 29.88 16.51 0.70
C VAL A 838 30.36 17.41 1.84
N ARG A 839 29.60 17.51 2.94
CA ARG A 839 30.00 18.26 4.14
C ARG A 839 31.25 17.65 4.76
N PHE A 840 31.25 16.32 4.96
CA PHE A 840 32.39 15.60 5.51
C PHE A 840 33.65 15.82 4.67
N ILE A 841 33.59 15.63 3.35
CA ILE A 841 34.74 15.77 2.44
C ILE A 841 35.29 17.21 2.44
N CYS A 842 34.44 18.22 2.70
CA CYS A 842 34.88 19.60 2.80
C CYS A 842 35.52 19.91 4.17
N GLU A 843 34.96 19.41 5.26
CA GLU A 843 35.30 19.85 6.63
C GLU A 843 36.32 18.95 7.35
N SER A 844 36.26 17.65 7.12
CA SER A 844 36.95 16.63 7.92
C SER A 844 38.32 16.14 7.40
N PRO A 845 38.56 15.91 6.09
CA PRO A 845 39.84 15.38 5.65
C PRO A 845 40.97 16.39 5.87
N LYS A 846 42.17 15.89 6.19
CA LYS A 846 43.37 16.73 6.39
C LYS A 846 43.69 17.59 5.16
N ILE A 847 43.42 17.06 3.97
CA ILE A 847 43.59 17.74 2.70
C ILE A 847 42.21 18.21 2.24
N ARG A 848 42.01 19.52 2.09
CA ARG A 848 40.73 20.09 1.66
C ARG A 848 40.64 20.23 0.14
N PRO A 849 39.43 20.12 -0.46
CA PRO A 849 39.22 20.35 -1.89
C PRO A 849 39.64 21.75 -2.34
N THR A 850 40.14 21.88 -3.57
CA THR A 850 40.48 23.19 -4.12
C THR A 850 39.25 24.01 -4.49
N LYS A 851 39.41 25.34 -4.61
CA LYS A 851 38.35 26.24 -5.08
C LYS A 851 37.79 25.85 -6.45
N ALA A 852 38.61 25.27 -7.33
CA ALA A 852 38.16 24.79 -8.64
C ALA A 852 37.25 23.56 -8.52
N ALA A 853 37.60 22.62 -7.64
CA ALA A 853 36.76 21.46 -7.34
C ALA A 853 35.44 21.86 -6.68
N ILE A 854 35.46 22.80 -5.71
CA ILE A 854 34.24 23.37 -5.13
C ILE A 854 33.36 24.01 -6.20
N GLY A 855 33.95 24.77 -7.14
CA GLY A 855 33.21 25.34 -8.27
C GLY A 855 32.57 24.27 -9.16
N THR A 856 33.27 23.15 -9.38
CA THR A 856 32.77 22.02 -10.18
C THR A 856 31.61 21.31 -9.48
N ALA A 857 31.76 20.99 -8.20
CA ALA A 857 30.69 20.43 -7.37
C ALA A 857 29.46 21.36 -7.35
N PHE A 858 29.67 22.66 -7.22
CA PHE A 858 28.60 23.65 -7.25
C PHE A 858 27.82 23.63 -8.58
N ILE A 859 28.49 23.47 -9.72
CA ILE A 859 27.83 23.35 -11.03
C ILE A 859 27.07 22.02 -11.16
N LEU A 860 27.67 20.91 -10.70
CA LEU A 860 27.06 19.58 -10.73
C LEU A 860 25.79 19.51 -9.88
N ALA A 861 25.85 20.00 -8.64
CA ALA A 861 24.70 20.10 -7.76
C ALA A 861 23.59 20.94 -8.39
N ALA A 862 23.97 22.02 -9.11
CA ALA A 862 23.01 22.89 -9.76
C ALA A 862 22.30 22.26 -10.97
N GLY A 863 23.05 21.47 -11.75
CA GLY A 863 22.49 20.71 -12.86
C GLY A 863 21.62 19.54 -12.42
N ALA A 864 21.85 18.96 -11.23
CA ALA A 864 21.08 17.84 -10.70
C ALA A 864 19.92 18.24 -9.77
N GLY A 865 19.81 19.53 -9.42
CA GLY A 865 18.71 20.02 -8.58
C GLY A 865 18.91 19.87 -7.07
N TYR A 866 20.13 19.56 -6.60
CA TYR A 866 20.43 19.40 -5.16
C TYR A 866 20.59 20.74 -4.42
N LEU A 867 19.46 21.35 -4.03
CA LEU A 867 19.42 22.66 -3.37
C LEU A 867 20.18 22.72 -2.05
N ALA A 868 20.15 21.64 -1.25
CA ALA A 868 20.81 21.61 0.06
C ALA A 868 22.35 21.67 -0.07
N ILE A 869 22.91 20.92 -1.04
CA ILE A 869 24.34 21.00 -1.38
C ILE A 869 24.72 22.40 -1.87
N ILE A 870 23.88 23.03 -2.71
CA ILE A 870 24.09 24.41 -3.17
C ILE A 870 24.12 25.39 -2.00
N ARG A 871 23.17 25.28 -1.06
CA ARG A 871 23.15 26.14 0.14
C ARG A 871 24.42 25.97 0.96
N TYR A 872 24.79 24.71 1.24
CA TYR A 872 26.00 24.39 1.99
C TYR A 872 27.25 24.98 1.32
N LEU A 873 27.51 24.65 0.05
CA LEU A 873 28.69 25.13 -0.70
C LEU A 873 28.69 26.66 -0.90
N TYR A 874 27.53 27.32 -0.90
CA TYR A 874 27.43 28.78 -0.97
C TYR A 874 27.88 29.46 0.34
N THR A 875 27.58 28.82 1.47
CA THR A 875 27.96 29.28 2.81
C THR A 875 29.33 28.77 3.27
N TYR A 876 29.91 27.80 2.55
CA TYR A 876 31.21 27.20 2.85
C TYR A 876 32.37 28.22 2.76
N GLU A 877 33.41 28.01 3.57
CA GLU A 877 34.56 28.93 3.71
C GLU A 877 35.20 29.26 2.34
N VAL A 878 35.35 28.24 1.49
CA VAL A 878 35.88 28.39 0.13
C VAL A 878 34.72 28.63 -0.84
N LYS A 879 34.38 29.90 -1.07
CA LYS A 879 33.26 30.25 -1.96
C LYS A 879 33.51 29.91 -3.43
N PRO A 880 32.48 29.47 -4.17
CA PRO A 880 32.57 29.25 -5.61
C PRO A 880 32.87 30.56 -6.36
N SER A 881 33.51 30.46 -7.53
CA SER A 881 33.80 31.62 -8.37
C SER A 881 32.53 32.20 -8.97
N ARG A 882 32.57 33.49 -9.36
CA ARG A 882 31.47 34.14 -10.09
C ARG A 882 31.10 33.40 -11.38
N SER A 883 32.09 32.85 -12.08
CA SER A 883 31.88 32.04 -13.28
C SER A 883 31.14 30.74 -12.98
N ALA A 884 31.50 30.04 -11.89
CA ALA A 884 30.81 28.82 -11.46
C ALA A 884 29.35 29.11 -11.05
N ILE A 885 29.10 30.20 -10.33
CA ILE A 885 27.74 30.62 -9.96
C ILE A 885 26.89 30.91 -11.21
N TYR A 886 27.46 31.61 -12.20
CA TYR A 886 26.76 31.89 -13.46
C TYR A 886 26.47 30.61 -14.26
N GLN A 887 27.43 29.69 -14.34
CA GLN A 887 27.24 28.39 -15.01
C GLN A 887 26.21 27.53 -14.29
N ALA A 888 26.26 27.47 -12.95
CA ALA A 888 25.27 26.80 -12.11
C ALA A 888 23.86 27.35 -12.35
N LEU A 889 23.70 28.67 -12.43
CA LEU A 889 22.41 29.30 -12.74
C LEU A 889 21.89 28.90 -14.14
N ASN A 890 22.78 28.82 -15.13
CA ASN A 890 22.40 28.41 -16.48
C ASN A 890 22.02 26.93 -16.54
N GLN A 891 22.74 26.05 -15.84
CA GLN A 891 22.40 24.63 -15.73
C GLN A 891 21.06 24.42 -15.01
N ALA A 892 20.84 25.10 -13.89
CA ALA A 892 19.57 25.06 -13.16
C ALA A 892 18.38 25.52 -14.03
N LYS A 893 18.58 26.54 -14.87
CA LYS A 893 17.56 26.98 -15.84
C LYS A 893 17.33 25.98 -16.97
N ALA A 894 18.42 25.44 -17.54
CA ALA A 894 18.35 24.48 -18.64
C ALA A 894 17.59 23.21 -18.22
N ASN A 895 17.83 22.75 -16.99
CA ASN A 895 17.22 21.56 -16.41
C ASN A 895 15.93 21.86 -15.61
N GLN A 896 15.39 23.08 -15.72
CA GLN A 896 14.11 23.50 -15.13
C GLN A 896 14.02 23.41 -13.58
N HIS A 897 15.14 23.50 -12.87
CA HIS A 897 15.18 23.59 -11.41
C HIS A 897 14.85 25.01 -10.93
N HIS A 898 13.56 25.35 -10.94
CA HIS A 898 13.07 26.72 -10.70
C HIS A 898 13.46 27.30 -9.33
N GLU A 899 13.28 26.55 -8.23
CA GLU A 899 13.63 27.00 -6.86
C GLU A 899 15.13 27.23 -6.68
N MET A 900 15.94 26.45 -7.37
CA MET A 900 17.38 26.62 -7.37
C MET A 900 17.81 27.83 -8.20
N ALA A 901 17.19 28.04 -9.37
CA ALA A 901 17.44 29.20 -10.19
C ALA A 901 17.00 30.51 -9.51
N THR A 902 15.95 30.49 -8.69
CA THR A 902 15.55 31.64 -7.86
C THR A 902 16.57 31.87 -6.73
N PHE A 903 16.99 30.82 -6.02
CA PHE A 903 18.03 30.91 -5.00
C PHE A 903 19.35 31.49 -5.57
N LEU A 904 19.83 30.97 -6.70
CA LEU A 904 21.07 31.42 -7.33
C LEU A 904 20.98 32.84 -7.91
N LYS A 905 19.78 33.31 -8.30
CA LYS A 905 19.56 34.71 -8.73
C LYS A 905 19.58 35.68 -7.55
N ASN A 906 19.05 35.29 -6.40
CA ASN A 906 18.93 36.16 -5.24
C ASN A 906 19.12 35.40 -3.91
N PRO A 907 20.37 35.02 -3.58
CA PRO A 907 20.66 34.17 -2.42
C PRO A 907 20.33 34.84 -1.08
N ARG A 908 20.20 36.17 -1.05
CA ARG A 908 19.91 36.96 0.16
C ARG A 908 18.45 36.85 0.63
N HIS A 909 17.51 36.44 -0.22
CA HIS A 909 16.08 36.38 0.16
C HIS A 909 15.71 35.13 0.96
N PHE A 910 16.48 34.04 0.85
CA PHE A 910 16.16 32.76 1.51
C PHE A 910 16.72 32.66 2.95
N GLU A 911 17.85 33.32 3.24
CA GLU A 911 18.42 33.42 4.60
C GLU A 911 17.49 34.17 5.58
N ALA A 912 16.64 35.06 5.06
CA ALA A 912 15.61 35.76 5.84
C ALA A 912 14.40 34.87 6.17
N HIS A 913 14.05 33.91 5.30
CA HIS A 913 12.90 33.02 5.52
C HIS A 913 13.21 31.87 6.49
N GLN A 914 14.41 31.29 6.46
CA GLN A 914 14.81 30.25 7.43
C GLN A 914 14.99 30.78 8.86
N ARG A 915 15.35 32.07 9.04
CA ARG A 915 15.38 32.69 10.37
C ARG A 915 13.99 32.88 10.98
N ILE A 916 12.93 32.96 10.17
CA ILE A 916 11.57 33.16 10.65
C ILE A 916 10.90 31.82 11.03
N GLU A 917 11.26 30.71 10.39
CA GLU A 917 10.72 29.38 10.75
C GLU A 917 11.44 28.72 11.95
N LEU A 918 12.69 29.07 12.23
CA LEU A 918 13.44 28.60 13.41
C LEU A 918 13.08 29.34 14.71
N GLU A 919 12.29 30.42 14.65
CA GLU A 919 11.85 31.21 15.81
C GLU A 919 10.38 30.94 16.21
N SER A 920 9.87 29.73 15.95
CA SER A 920 8.62 29.27 16.56
C SER A 920 8.91 28.49 17.86
N PRO A 921 8.27 28.80 19.02
CA PRO A 921 8.69 28.27 20.34
C PRO A 921 8.19 26.84 20.66
N LEU A 922 7.95 25.99 19.67
CA LEU A 922 7.37 24.66 19.87
C LEU A 922 8.07 23.58 19.01
N SER A 923 9.36 23.33 19.26
CA SER A 923 9.98 22.00 19.00
C SER A 923 11.42 21.80 19.52
N ILE A 924 12.06 22.74 20.23
CA ILE A 924 13.39 22.46 20.84
C ILE A 924 13.21 21.75 22.19
N VAL A 925 12.89 20.45 22.12
CA VAL A 925 13.17 19.47 23.17
C VAL A 925 13.72 18.21 22.50
N GLY A 926 15.01 17.95 22.74
CA GLY A 926 15.64 16.64 22.56
C GLY A 926 16.71 16.58 21.47
N PHE A 927 17.92 16.15 21.85
CA PHE A 927 19.11 15.88 21.01
C PHE A 927 19.75 17.13 20.38
N PHE A 928 20.75 17.82 20.94
CA PHE A 928 22.02 17.32 21.48
C PHE A 928 22.57 18.33 22.50
N ALA A 929 22.65 17.93 23.78
CA ALA A 929 23.44 18.63 24.79
C ALA A 929 23.89 17.66 25.88
N CYS A 930 24.94 16.88 25.64
CA CYS A 930 25.87 16.48 26.69
C CYS A 930 27.11 15.76 26.13
N ARG A 931 28.24 16.45 26.09
CA ARG A 931 29.45 16.16 26.89
C ARG A 931 30.68 16.75 26.20
N ARG A 932 31.11 17.93 26.64
CA ARG A 932 32.53 18.20 26.84
C ARG A 932 32.72 19.18 28.01
N SER A 933 33.51 18.68 28.96
CA SER A 933 34.39 19.40 29.89
C SER A 933 33.81 20.48 30.81
N GLN A 934 33.54 20.08 32.05
CA GLN A 934 33.76 20.96 33.19
C GLN A 934 35.23 20.84 33.63
N GLN A 935 35.95 21.96 33.61
CA GLN A 935 36.97 22.26 34.62
C GLN A 935 36.60 23.60 35.24
N PRO A 936 36.63 23.75 36.58
CA PRO A 936 36.55 25.05 37.22
C PRO A 936 37.96 25.62 37.43
N ARG A 937 38.10 26.93 37.25
CA ARG A 937 39.17 27.72 37.86
C ARG A 937 38.56 28.49 39.03
N ASP A 938 39.19 28.41 40.19
CA ASP A 938 39.40 29.59 41.04
C ASP A 938 40.52 29.36 42.06
N GLY A 939 41.42 30.36 42.09
CA GLY A 939 42.19 30.88 43.23
C GLY A 939 42.96 29.96 44.17
N LEU A 940 44.30 29.97 44.07
CA LEU A 940 45.22 30.64 45.01
C LEU A 940 46.68 30.17 44.76
N SER A 941 47.58 31.15 44.60
CA SER A 941 49.04 31.03 44.56
C SER A 941 49.62 30.86 45.99
N PRO A 942 50.94 30.80 46.26
CA PRO A 942 52.12 30.95 45.38
C PRO A 942 53.26 29.93 45.63
N VAL A 943 54.33 29.98 44.82
CA VAL A 943 55.74 30.15 45.27
C VAL A 943 56.70 29.97 44.07
N GLN A 944 57.32 31.11 43.73
CA GLN A 944 58.71 31.36 43.33
C GLN A 944 59.27 30.70 42.05
N ARG A 945 59.53 31.52 41.02
CA ARG A 945 60.84 32.14 40.64
C ARG A 945 61.49 31.25 39.55
N GLU A 946 62.01 31.74 38.43
CA GLU A 946 62.54 33.05 38.11
C GLU A 946 62.85 33.11 36.59
N ILE A 947 62.84 34.35 36.08
CA ILE A 947 63.64 34.87 34.95
C ILE A 947 63.11 34.70 33.51
N ILE A 948 63.14 35.86 32.85
CA ILE A 948 62.65 36.33 31.55
C ILE A 948 63.85 36.29 30.54
N PRO A 949 63.77 36.91 29.35
CA PRO A 949 63.18 36.52 28.06
C PRO A 949 64.25 36.22 26.97
N SER A 950 63.85 35.87 25.75
CA SER A 950 64.19 36.66 24.54
C SER A 950 63.62 36.07 23.24
N SER A 951 62.91 36.94 22.51
CA SER A 951 62.91 37.13 21.06
C SER A 951 63.56 36.07 20.15
N SER A 952 62.75 35.49 19.27
CA SER A 952 62.83 35.62 17.80
C SER A 952 61.66 34.93 17.15
#